data_AF-A0A7N4NNC1-F1
#
_entry.id   AF-A0A7N4NNC1-F1
#
_cell.length_a   1.000
_cell.length_b   1.000
_cell.length_c   1.000
_cell.angle_alpha   90.00
_cell.angle_beta   90.00
_cell.angle_gamma   90.00
#
_symmetry.space_group_name_H-M   'P 1'
#
loop_
_entity.id
_entity.type
_entity.pdbx_description
1 polymer ?
#
loop_
_entity_poly.entity_id
_entity_poly.type
_entity_poly.pdbx_seq_one_letter_code
_entity_poly.pdbx_strand_id
1 'polypeptide(L)'
;MTGQKRGGRKGSPAPRPSPGLAEARRRGRAKKLSQVSEQELVTNLQDLDLETESEIPSGTGLVLDERMGSFRCPWDDSFPERPERLQAVQQQLSRDCLLERCIPIETLENPLSIFLWNHSQEYVDLMSSTPDMTQMERRALSDTYDSVYLHPNSFPCALLATGALLRLVDALMGGDIRNGLALVRPPGHHAQRDSMNGYCMFNNVAIAARYAQKKHHVPRVLIVDWDVHHGQGTQFIFEQDPSVLYFSVHRYEQGRFWPHLKASDWRATGNGKGQGYTVNVPWNQVGMRDGDYISSFLHVLLPIALEVMEPVGDPLNRRGEMAVTPGGFAHLTHLLMSLAKGRLILSLEGGSLVPSRVVPLQTLLGDPCPLLETPCIPCPMPDLEMLGKPLDQGLPMAMNRTGLVYDARMMEHFNMWDSHHPERPERIAHIAQRHLELGLTPRCVPRPPAPTRRQLHSEEYIDRIRATSRLKPRDLHREGENYNSIYLSSQSFACAQLAAGAACRLVEAILTGEVHNGLAIVRPPGHHAERDAACGFCFFNSVAVAARHAQDMVGRALRILIVDWDIHHGNGTQHIFEEDPSVLYVSLHRYDHGTFFPMAEDAASKCVGRGRGEGFTVNVAWNGPRLGDSDYLSAMHHIVMPIAYEFNPELVLVSAGFDAARGDPLGGCLVSPEGYAHMTHLLMGLAGGHVALVLEGGYNLSSISDSMAACTRTLLGDPPPLFPWLRPPLPGTFVTLAEVAQVHQKYWQCLRLTGEPSFGRGCGGVVDTEEEEEEEETSLQPAEEESALRQRPPEESPPVVLTIGPKLEEQPPSPTSEETLGLESLRLGTHVSGEPEAEPTVSKEEDHEDPGLLGEAAGGGTPMVGDEFAAEGVSLSVPSPSDGGGGDHTPRWTSGSSPSGTTFQTVFYAVTPLAWCPHLMTVRSVPEGGLDATQACQDCGTHMENWLCLSCYQVHCGRYIQAHMLQHHEASGHPVVLSYADLSVWCYACQAYVNHEVLTEAKNTAYLSKFGEEMPGVL
;
A
#
# COMPACT_ATOMS: atom_id res chain seq x y z
N MET A 1 -52.38 -63.55 -33.04
CA MET A 1 -53.63 -64.25 -32.68
C MET A 1 -53.99 -63.92 -31.23
N THR A 2 -55.25 -64.14 -30.84
CA THR A 2 -55.84 -64.33 -29.48
C THR A 2 -54.93 -64.28 -28.23
N GLY A 3 -55.33 -63.76 -27.06
CA GLY A 3 -56.62 -63.15 -26.64
C GLY A 3 -57.16 -63.65 -25.28
N GLN A 4 -57.62 -62.72 -24.43
CA GLN A 4 -58.50 -62.89 -23.23
C GLN A 4 -58.00 -63.50 -21.89
N LYS A 5 -57.67 -62.61 -20.94
CA LYS A 5 -58.25 -62.40 -19.58
C LYS A 5 -58.98 -63.55 -18.83
N ARG A 6 -58.58 -63.76 -17.55
CA ARG A 6 -59.34 -63.80 -16.25
C ARG A 6 -58.58 -64.68 -15.23
N GLY A 7 -58.60 -64.49 -13.91
CA GLY A 7 -59.19 -63.46 -13.01
C GLY A 7 -58.61 -63.65 -11.58
N GLY A 8 -58.74 -62.67 -10.66
CA GLY A 8 -57.98 -62.64 -9.39
C GLY A 8 -58.79 -62.75 -8.08
N ARG A 9 -58.08 -62.66 -6.93
CA ARG A 9 -58.63 -62.49 -5.56
C ARG A 9 -57.69 -61.64 -4.68
N LYS A 10 -58.22 -61.05 -3.61
CA LYS A 10 -57.52 -60.11 -2.70
C LYS A 10 -56.81 -60.82 -1.53
N GLY A 11 -55.75 -60.20 -1.01
CA GLY A 11 -55.13 -60.46 0.30
C GLY A 11 -54.91 -59.14 1.06
N SER A 12 -54.71 -59.21 2.38
CA SER A 12 -54.67 -58.05 3.30
C SER A 12 -53.26 -57.42 3.47
N PRO A 13 -53.17 -56.13 3.88
CA PRO A 13 -51.91 -55.43 4.11
C PRO A 13 -51.25 -55.76 5.46
N ALA A 14 -49.92 -55.69 5.50
CA ALA A 14 -49.08 -55.82 6.69
C ALA A 14 -48.82 -54.44 7.38
N PRO A 15 -48.45 -54.40 8.66
CA PRO A 15 -48.43 -53.15 9.44
C PRO A 15 -47.22 -52.25 9.17
N ARG A 16 -47.39 -50.94 9.43
CA ARG A 16 -46.31 -49.94 9.43
C ARG A 16 -45.45 -50.07 10.71
N PRO A 17 -44.11 -49.89 10.64
CA PRO A 17 -43.25 -49.81 11.82
C PRO A 17 -43.43 -48.49 12.58
N SER A 18 -43.12 -48.49 13.87
CA SER A 18 -43.20 -47.31 14.74
C SER A 18 -41.97 -46.38 14.63
N PRO A 19 -42.09 -45.08 14.99
CA PRO A 19 -41.06 -44.08 14.64
C PRO A 19 -39.67 -44.33 15.23
N GLY A 20 -39.58 -44.81 16.48
CA GLY A 20 -38.32 -44.84 17.24
C GLY A 20 -37.21 -45.71 16.63
N LEU A 21 -37.56 -46.79 15.90
CA LEU A 21 -36.55 -47.70 15.34
C LEU A 21 -35.74 -47.07 14.18
N ALA A 22 -36.36 -46.13 13.45
CA ALA A 22 -35.71 -45.39 12.36
C ALA A 22 -34.81 -44.26 12.87
N GLU A 23 -35.06 -43.73 14.06
CA GLU A 23 -34.22 -42.71 14.69
C GLU A 23 -33.02 -43.35 15.40
N ALA A 24 -33.23 -44.46 16.13
CA ALA A 24 -32.14 -45.24 16.73
C ALA A 24 -31.11 -45.70 15.68
N ARG A 25 -31.56 -46.15 14.50
CA ARG A 25 -30.67 -46.49 13.37
C ARG A 25 -29.94 -45.28 12.80
N ARG A 26 -30.53 -44.07 12.79
CA ARG A 26 -29.83 -42.84 12.37
C ARG A 26 -28.76 -42.42 13.38
N ARG A 27 -29.07 -42.38 14.68
CA ARG A 27 -28.09 -42.07 15.74
C ARG A 27 -26.94 -43.09 15.78
N GLY A 28 -27.23 -44.38 15.58
CA GLY A 28 -26.22 -45.44 15.48
C GLY A 28 -25.31 -45.33 14.24
N ARG A 29 -25.82 -44.83 13.11
CA ARG A 29 -25.00 -44.57 11.92
C ARG A 29 -24.16 -43.29 12.07
N ALA A 30 -24.73 -42.24 12.66
CA ALA A 30 -24.02 -40.99 12.95
C ALA A 30 -22.81 -41.21 13.88
N LYS A 31 -22.98 -41.92 15.01
CA LYS A 31 -21.85 -42.24 15.91
C LYS A 31 -20.76 -43.12 15.30
N LYS A 32 -21.08 -43.91 14.26
CA LYS A 32 -20.06 -44.73 13.57
C LYS A 32 -19.41 -43.99 12.40
N LEU A 33 -20.06 -42.95 11.86
CA LEU A 33 -19.43 -42.02 10.92
C LEU A 33 -18.47 -41.07 11.67
N SER A 34 -18.88 -40.50 12.82
CA SER A 34 -18.04 -39.55 13.56
C SER A 34 -16.70 -40.14 14.01
N GLN A 35 -16.68 -41.39 14.49
CA GLN A 35 -15.42 -42.04 14.92
C GLN A 35 -14.51 -42.48 13.77
N VAL A 36 -15.05 -42.68 12.56
CA VAL A 36 -14.22 -42.94 11.37
C VAL A 36 -13.68 -41.61 10.84
N SER A 37 -14.52 -40.57 10.78
CA SER A 37 -14.08 -39.24 10.36
C SER A 37 -13.04 -38.63 11.30
N GLU A 38 -13.08 -38.87 12.61
CA GLU A 38 -12.03 -38.35 13.53
C GLU A 38 -10.63 -38.91 13.21
N GLN A 39 -10.52 -40.19 12.83
CA GLN A 39 -9.22 -40.79 12.50
C GLN A 39 -8.79 -40.52 11.05
N GLU A 40 -9.73 -40.47 10.10
CA GLU A 40 -9.44 -40.00 8.74
C GLU A 40 -9.10 -38.49 8.70
N LEU A 41 -9.72 -37.64 9.53
CA LEU A 41 -9.32 -36.23 9.68
C LEU A 41 -7.94 -36.10 10.29
N VAL A 42 -7.60 -36.83 11.36
CA VAL A 42 -6.25 -36.77 11.96
C VAL A 42 -5.17 -37.27 10.99
N THR A 43 -5.51 -38.14 10.02
CA THR A 43 -4.56 -38.57 8.98
C THR A 43 -4.50 -37.57 7.82
N ASN A 44 -5.64 -37.08 7.33
CA ASN A 44 -5.70 -36.09 6.25
C ASN A 44 -5.23 -34.68 6.68
N LEU A 45 -5.13 -34.41 7.99
CA LEU A 45 -4.44 -33.23 8.55
C LEU A 45 -2.91 -33.39 8.65
N GLN A 46 -2.37 -34.57 8.27
CA GLN A 46 -0.92 -34.79 8.12
C GLN A 46 -0.47 -34.74 6.65
N ASP A 47 -1.37 -35.01 5.71
CA ASP A 47 -1.15 -34.89 4.25
C ASP A 47 -1.68 -33.56 3.66
N LEU A 48 -2.21 -32.67 4.49
CA LEU A 48 -2.29 -31.25 4.16
C LEU A 48 -0.90 -30.64 4.36
N ASP A 49 -0.23 -30.29 3.26
CA ASP A 49 0.82 -29.27 3.27
C ASP A 49 0.19 -27.94 3.71
N LEU A 50 0.10 -27.77 5.03
CA LEU A 50 0.54 -26.52 5.64
C LEU A 50 1.97 -26.35 5.16
N GLU A 51 2.19 -25.52 4.14
CA GLU A 51 3.53 -25.07 3.79
C GLU A 51 4.20 -24.63 5.09
N THR A 52 5.24 -25.35 5.53
CA THR A 52 6.07 -24.91 6.63
C THR A 52 6.69 -23.60 6.16
N GLU A 53 6.13 -22.46 6.60
CA GLU A 53 6.40 -21.13 6.03
C GLU A 53 7.89 -21.01 5.77
N SER A 54 8.28 -21.03 4.49
CA SER A 54 9.68 -21.20 4.12
C SER A 54 10.48 -20.07 4.75
N GLU A 55 11.50 -20.42 5.54
CA GLU A 55 12.14 -19.50 6.51
C GLU A 55 12.37 -18.15 5.84
N ILE A 56 11.60 -17.13 6.28
CA ILE A 56 11.46 -15.87 5.53
C ILE A 56 12.88 -15.31 5.30
N PRO A 57 13.36 -15.23 4.04
CA PRO A 57 14.74 -14.90 3.76
C PRO A 57 15.15 -13.65 4.53
N SER A 58 16.29 -13.71 5.21
CA SER A 58 16.70 -12.74 6.22
C SER A 58 18.16 -12.37 6.07
N GLY A 59 18.52 -11.20 6.60
CA GLY A 59 19.83 -10.61 6.38
C GLY A 59 20.01 -10.02 4.98
N THR A 60 21.06 -9.20 4.86
CA THR A 60 21.39 -8.43 3.66
C THR A 60 22.74 -8.90 3.13
N GLY A 61 22.78 -9.33 1.87
CA GLY A 61 24.01 -9.71 1.18
C GLY A 61 24.85 -8.49 0.83
N LEU A 62 26.15 -8.51 1.14
CA LEU A 62 27.09 -7.45 0.76
C LEU A 62 28.24 -8.03 -0.07
N VAL A 63 28.41 -7.52 -1.28
CA VAL A 63 29.60 -7.80 -2.10
C VAL A 63 30.56 -6.62 -2.05
N LEU A 64 31.80 -6.91 -1.66
CA LEU A 64 32.93 -5.99 -1.60
C LEU A 64 34.18 -6.75 -2.05
N ASP A 65 34.88 -6.26 -3.07
CA ASP A 65 36.11 -6.89 -3.57
C ASP A 65 37.19 -5.84 -3.86
N GLU A 66 38.29 -5.92 -3.11
CA GLU A 66 39.39 -4.95 -3.23
C GLU A 66 40.09 -5.01 -4.59
N ARG A 67 39.96 -6.10 -5.36
CA ARG A 67 40.48 -6.21 -6.73
C ARG A 67 39.81 -5.20 -7.66
N MET A 68 38.52 -4.88 -7.47
CA MET A 68 37.85 -3.80 -8.19
C MET A 68 38.49 -2.44 -7.90
N GLY A 69 39.20 -2.28 -6.78
CA GLY A 69 40.06 -1.12 -6.49
C GLY A 69 41.24 -0.94 -7.45
N SER A 70 41.67 -1.97 -8.19
CA SER A 70 43.00 -2.04 -8.82
C SER A 70 43.20 -1.26 -10.14
N PHE A 71 42.33 -0.32 -10.51
CA PHE A 71 42.45 0.45 -11.76
C PHE A 71 42.13 1.94 -11.58
N ARG A 72 42.88 2.81 -12.28
CA ARG A 72 42.64 4.26 -12.35
C ARG A 72 42.97 4.79 -13.75
N CYS A 73 42.53 6.02 -14.04
CA CYS A 73 42.83 6.70 -15.29
C CYS A 73 44.36 6.87 -15.47
N PRO A 74 45.01 6.27 -16.48
CA PRO A 74 46.49 6.25 -16.59
C PRO A 74 47.12 7.56 -17.05
N TRP A 75 46.33 8.62 -17.25
CA TRP A 75 46.72 9.88 -17.90
C TRP A 75 46.00 11.11 -17.33
N ASP A 76 45.20 10.96 -16.27
CA ASP A 76 44.55 12.04 -15.55
C ASP A 76 44.23 11.60 -14.10
N ASP A 77 45.02 12.04 -13.12
CA ASP A 77 44.79 11.77 -11.69
C ASP A 77 43.57 12.52 -11.11
N SER A 78 43.03 13.51 -11.83
CA SER A 78 41.83 14.25 -11.42
C SER A 78 40.52 13.56 -11.82
N PHE A 79 40.60 12.50 -12.65
CA PHE A 79 39.45 11.81 -13.23
C PHE A 79 38.44 11.36 -12.14
N PRO A 80 37.12 11.60 -12.32
CA PRO A 80 36.14 11.47 -11.24
C PRO A 80 35.77 10.02 -10.89
N GLU A 81 36.03 9.08 -11.79
CA GLU A 81 35.92 7.63 -11.58
C GLU A 81 37.30 7.07 -11.20
N ARG A 82 37.45 6.69 -9.92
CA ARG A 82 38.74 6.31 -9.33
C ARG A 82 38.61 5.42 -8.07
N PRO A 83 39.66 4.66 -7.66
CA PRO A 83 39.64 3.68 -6.57
C PRO A 83 39.07 4.16 -5.24
N GLU A 84 39.31 5.42 -4.91
CA GLU A 84 38.93 6.06 -3.66
C GLU A 84 37.40 6.04 -3.47
N ARG A 85 36.61 5.89 -4.55
CA ARG A 85 35.14 5.73 -4.48
C ARG A 85 34.71 4.52 -3.65
N LEU A 86 35.32 3.35 -3.86
CA LEU A 86 35.02 2.14 -3.09
C LEU A 86 35.55 2.26 -1.66
N GLN A 87 36.80 2.74 -1.53
CA GLN A 87 37.49 2.86 -0.24
C GLN A 87 36.74 3.80 0.72
N ALA A 88 36.18 4.91 0.23
CA ALA A 88 35.40 5.83 1.05
C ALA A 88 34.11 5.20 1.61
N VAL A 89 33.42 4.37 0.81
CA VAL A 89 32.21 3.65 1.24
C VAL A 89 32.58 2.54 2.22
N GLN A 90 33.58 1.71 1.90
CA GLN A 90 34.11 0.66 2.78
C GLN A 90 34.50 1.22 4.15
N GLN A 91 35.26 2.31 4.20
CA GLN A 91 35.66 2.97 5.46
C GLN A 91 34.47 3.47 6.28
N GLN A 92 33.43 4.00 5.63
CA GLN A 92 32.25 4.47 6.37
C GLN A 92 31.43 3.31 6.91
N LEU A 93 31.21 2.26 6.11
CA LEU A 93 30.56 1.02 6.55
C LEU A 93 31.28 0.34 7.73
N SER A 94 32.62 0.46 7.80
CA SER A 94 33.39 0.01 8.98
C SER A 94 33.16 0.89 10.21
N ARG A 95 33.13 2.22 10.07
CA ARG A 95 32.93 3.17 11.19
C ARG A 95 31.55 3.01 11.82
N ASP A 96 30.54 2.80 10.99
CA ASP A 96 29.13 2.73 11.40
C ASP A 96 28.73 1.30 11.79
N CYS A 97 29.72 0.38 11.90
CA CYS A 97 29.56 -1.03 12.27
C CYS A 97 28.56 -1.83 11.39
N LEU A 98 28.35 -1.41 10.14
CA LEU A 98 27.37 -2.01 9.24
C LEU A 98 27.90 -3.27 8.53
N LEU A 99 29.21 -3.36 8.29
CA LEU A 99 29.82 -4.55 7.66
C LEU A 99 29.54 -5.84 8.47
N GLU A 100 29.57 -5.76 9.79
CA GLU A 100 29.38 -6.89 10.71
C GLU A 100 27.93 -7.38 10.77
N ARG A 101 26.98 -6.60 10.23
CA ARG A 101 25.55 -6.92 10.15
C ARG A 101 25.16 -7.56 8.81
N CYS A 102 26.04 -7.53 7.83
CA CYS A 102 25.78 -8.07 6.48
C CYS A 102 26.27 -9.51 6.34
N ILE A 103 25.63 -10.25 5.43
CA ILE A 103 26.10 -11.56 4.98
C ILE A 103 27.13 -11.30 3.85
N PRO A 104 28.42 -11.64 4.02
CA PRO A 104 29.43 -11.40 2.99
C PRO A 104 29.25 -12.38 1.82
N ILE A 105 29.18 -11.86 0.60
CA ILE A 105 29.00 -12.65 -0.63
C ILE A 105 30.25 -12.51 -1.50
N GLU A 106 30.92 -13.64 -1.80
CA GLU A 106 32.15 -13.67 -2.59
C GLU A 106 31.91 -13.44 -4.09
N THR A 107 32.75 -12.58 -4.70
CA THR A 107 32.75 -12.28 -6.13
C THR A 107 33.45 -13.36 -6.95
N LEU A 108 32.77 -13.89 -7.97
CA LEU A 108 33.34 -14.83 -8.93
C LEU A 108 33.38 -14.25 -10.34
N GLU A 109 34.46 -14.53 -11.07
CA GLU A 109 34.55 -14.29 -12.51
C GLU A 109 33.56 -15.21 -13.24
N ASN A 110 32.91 -14.68 -14.28
CA ASN A 110 31.83 -15.35 -15.00
C ASN A 110 32.22 -15.59 -16.48
N PRO A 111 31.76 -16.68 -17.11
CA PRO A 111 32.08 -16.98 -18.50
C PRO A 111 31.56 -15.89 -19.45
N LEU A 112 32.38 -15.52 -20.43
CA LEU A 112 32.10 -14.42 -21.37
C LEU A 112 30.78 -14.60 -22.15
N SER A 113 30.29 -15.83 -22.28
CA SER A 113 28.99 -16.17 -22.89
C SER A 113 27.76 -15.56 -22.19
N ILE A 114 27.89 -15.08 -20.96
CA ILE A 114 26.85 -14.32 -20.24
C ILE A 114 26.78 -12.87 -20.74
N PHE A 115 27.92 -12.24 -21.06
CA PHE A 115 28.00 -10.87 -21.54
C PHE A 115 27.37 -10.73 -22.95
N LEU A 116 27.43 -11.80 -23.75
CA LEU A 116 26.79 -11.93 -25.07
C LEU A 116 25.25 -11.86 -25.05
N TRP A 117 24.63 -11.76 -23.87
CA TRP A 117 23.18 -11.56 -23.74
C TRP A 117 22.75 -10.09 -23.88
N ASN A 118 23.70 -9.17 -23.74
CA ASN A 118 23.49 -7.73 -23.72
C ASN A 118 24.46 -7.01 -24.67
N HIS A 119 25.64 -7.60 -24.91
CA HIS A 119 26.70 -7.08 -25.76
C HIS A 119 26.96 -7.98 -26.99
N SER A 120 27.63 -7.46 -28.01
CA SER A 120 28.07 -8.24 -29.18
C SER A 120 29.33 -9.06 -28.92
N GLN A 121 29.56 -10.09 -29.75
CA GLN A 121 30.78 -10.89 -29.71
C GLN A 121 31.99 -10.01 -30.05
N GLU A 122 31.85 -9.18 -31.08
CA GLU A 122 32.87 -8.26 -31.58
C GLU A 122 33.31 -7.26 -30.50
N TYR A 123 32.37 -6.73 -29.71
CA TYR A 123 32.66 -5.84 -28.59
C TYR A 123 33.29 -6.58 -27.39
N VAL A 124 32.76 -7.76 -27.01
CA VAL A 124 33.33 -8.56 -25.91
C VAL A 124 34.76 -9.01 -26.24
N ASP A 125 35.02 -9.46 -27.47
CA ASP A 125 36.35 -9.85 -27.94
C ASP A 125 37.31 -8.65 -27.91
N LEU A 126 36.90 -7.49 -28.43
CA LEU A 126 37.69 -6.26 -28.37
C LEU A 126 38.03 -5.86 -26.92
N MET A 127 37.03 -5.82 -26.03
CA MET A 127 37.24 -5.52 -24.62
C MET A 127 38.17 -6.53 -23.94
N SER A 128 38.06 -7.82 -24.28
CA SER A 128 38.92 -8.88 -23.75
C SER A 128 40.40 -8.75 -24.11
N SER A 129 40.71 -8.09 -25.24
CA SER A 129 42.09 -7.82 -25.67
C SER A 129 42.71 -6.59 -25.00
N THR A 130 41.93 -5.77 -24.29
CA THR A 130 42.41 -4.53 -23.66
C THR A 130 43.47 -4.70 -22.56
N PRO A 131 43.64 -5.84 -21.85
CA PRO A 131 44.75 -6.04 -20.93
C PRO A 131 46.12 -6.08 -21.63
N ASP A 132 46.21 -6.77 -22.77
CA ASP A 132 47.48 -7.02 -23.49
C ASP A 132 47.97 -5.82 -24.32
N MET A 133 47.09 -4.86 -24.60
CA MET A 133 47.44 -3.60 -25.27
C MET A 133 48.51 -2.80 -24.53
N THR A 134 49.20 -1.90 -25.24
CA THR A 134 50.00 -0.84 -24.62
C THR A 134 49.12 0.26 -24.02
N GLN A 135 49.71 1.16 -23.22
CA GLN A 135 49.02 2.36 -22.73
C GLN A 135 48.57 3.28 -23.87
N MET A 136 49.32 3.34 -24.97
CA MET A 136 49.02 4.18 -26.13
C MET A 136 47.82 3.64 -26.93
N GLU A 137 47.75 2.33 -27.14
CA GLU A 137 46.60 1.68 -27.79
C GLU A 137 45.34 1.77 -26.92
N ARG A 138 45.45 1.54 -25.59
CA ARG A 138 44.33 1.78 -24.67
C ARG A 138 43.84 3.23 -24.67
N ARG A 139 44.74 4.21 -24.77
CA ARG A 139 44.35 5.62 -24.89
C ARG A 139 43.61 5.87 -26.20
N ALA A 140 44.20 5.46 -27.33
CA ALA A 140 43.59 5.62 -28.65
C ALA A 140 42.22 4.94 -28.77
N LEU A 141 42.03 3.76 -28.16
CA LEU A 141 40.73 3.11 -28.09
C LEU A 141 39.76 3.85 -27.16
N SER A 142 40.21 4.32 -25.99
CA SER A 142 39.39 5.15 -25.09
C SER A 142 38.87 6.41 -25.79
N ASP A 143 39.70 7.04 -26.63
CA ASP A 143 39.36 8.24 -27.41
C ASP A 143 38.35 7.99 -28.55
N THR A 144 37.95 6.74 -28.81
CA THR A 144 36.83 6.41 -29.72
C THR A 144 35.46 6.39 -29.04
N TYR A 145 35.44 6.45 -27.70
CA TYR A 145 34.25 6.32 -26.86
C TYR A 145 34.02 7.59 -26.02
N ASP A 146 32.76 7.92 -25.76
CA ASP A 146 32.42 9.10 -24.96
C ASP A 146 32.63 8.86 -23.46
N SER A 147 33.50 9.68 -22.86
CA SER A 147 33.69 9.83 -21.42
C SER A 147 34.11 8.53 -20.70
N VAL A 148 35.16 7.86 -21.19
CA VAL A 148 35.73 6.62 -20.59
C VAL A 148 37.26 6.64 -20.51
N TYR A 149 37.84 5.66 -19.82
CA TYR A 149 39.28 5.35 -19.88
C TYR A 149 39.52 3.83 -19.79
N LEU A 150 40.69 3.40 -20.27
CA LEU A 150 41.13 2.00 -20.21
C LEU A 150 42.47 1.85 -19.47
N HIS A 151 42.52 0.87 -18.57
CA HIS A 151 43.68 0.42 -17.79
C HIS A 151 43.82 -1.10 -17.97
N PRO A 152 45.00 -1.74 -17.80
CA PRO A 152 45.14 -3.20 -17.94
C PRO A 152 44.10 -4.00 -17.14
N ASN A 153 43.81 -3.56 -15.93
CA ASN A 153 42.85 -4.21 -15.03
C ASN A 153 41.38 -3.81 -15.29
N SER A 154 41.07 -2.91 -16.25
CA SER A 154 39.68 -2.48 -16.51
C SER A 154 38.76 -3.65 -16.87
N PHE A 155 39.19 -4.52 -17.80
CA PHE A 155 38.41 -5.69 -18.20
C PHE A 155 38.26 -6.72 -17.06
N PRO A 156 39.32 -7.17 -16.37
CA PRO A 156 39.18 -8.00 -15.17
C PRO A 156 38.26 -7.40 -14.09
N CYS A 157 38.35 -6.09 -13.82
CA CYS A 157 37.46 -5.43 -12.86
C CYS A 157 36.01 -5.39 -13.34
N ALA A 158 35.75 -5.25 -14.65
CA ALA A 158 34.41 -5.32 -15.21
C ALA A 158 33.79 -6.73 -15.10
N LEU A 159 34.59 -7.79 -15.27
CA LEU A 159 34.14 -9.17 -15.02
C LEU A 159 33.74 -9.38 -13.56
N LEU A 160 34.49 -8.80 -12.61
CA LEU A 160 34.16 -8.83 -11.18
C LEU A 160 32.94 -7.95 -10.83
N ALA A 161 32.83 -6.76 -11.42
CA ALA A 161 31.71 -5.85 -11.22
C ALA A 161 30.37 -6.48 -11.66
N THR A 162 30.32 -7.08 -12.85
CA THR A 162 29.16 -7.85 -13.27
C THR A 162 28.98 -9.09 -12.38
N GLY A 163 30.05 -9.85 -12.10
CA GLY A 163 30.00 -11.06 -11.28
C GLY A 163 29.44 -10.85 -9.87
N ALA A 164 29.69 -9.69 -9.25
CA ALA A 164 29.15 -9.31 -7.95
C ALA A 164 27.61 -9.30 -7.94
N LEU A 165 26.98 -8.66 -8.93
CA LEU A 165 25.52 -8.65 -9.06
C LEU A 165 24.98 -10.06 -9.31
N LEU A 166 25.65 -10.87 -10.15
CA LEU A 166 25.21 -12.23 -10.43
C LEU A 166 25.25 -13.14 -9.19
N ARG A 167 26.19 -12.91 -8.27
CA ARG A 167 26.28 -13.62 -6.99
C ARG A 167 25.23 -13.17 -5.98
N LEU A 168 24.82 -11.90 -5.99
CA LEU A 168 23.63 -11.45 -5.23
C LEU A 168 22.33 -12.00 -5.81
N VAL A 169 22.17 -12.01 -7.14
CA VAL A 169 21.00 -12.62 -7.80
C VAL A 169 20.89 -14.11 -7.45
N ASP A 170 22.00 -14.84 -7.42
CA ASP A 170 22.04 -16.22 -6.96
C ASP A 170 21.58 -16.39 -5.51
N ALA A 171 22.18 -15.62 -4.58
CA ALA A 171 21.87 -15.73 -3.16
C ALA A 171 20.41 -15.35 -2.86
N LEU A 172 19.91 -14.27 -3.48
CA LEU A 172 18.54 -13.79 -3.31
C LEU A 172 17.52 -14.78 -3.89
N MET A 173 17.76 -15.33 -5.08
CA MET A 173 16.85 -16.31 -5.70
C MET A 173 16.96 -17.71 -5.06
N GLY A 174 18.08 -18.02 -4.40
CA GLY A 174 18.25 -19.22 -3.56
C GLY A 174 17.59 -19.10 -2.17
N GLY A 175 17.30 -17.89 -1.70
CA GLY A 175 16.79 -17.61 -0.35
C GLY A 175 17.86 -17.42 0.73
N ASP A 176 19.15 -17.42 0.35
CA ASP A 176 20.29 -17.22 1.26
C ASP A 176 20.31 -15.81 1.89
N ILE A 177 19.70 -14.82 1.21
CA ILE A 177 19.57 -13.42 1.64
C ILE A 177 18.20 -12.87 1.24
N ARG A 178 17.70 -11.83 1.95
CA ARG A 178 16.48 -11.10 1.56
C ARG A 178 16.72 -10.15 0.39
N ASN A 179 17.78 -9.36 0.54
CA ASN A 179 18.16 -8.22 -0.29
C ASN A 179 19.69 -8.07 -0.27
N GLY A 180 20.26 -7.14 -1.04
CA GLY A 180 21.71 -6.93 -1.03
C GLY A 180 22.23 -5.67 -1.70
N LEU A 181 23.54 -5.44 -1.53
CA LEU A 181 24.29 -4.30 -2.06
C LEU A 181 25.61 -4.77 -2.70
N ALA A 182 25.87 -4.36 -3.94
CA ALA A 182 27.10 -4.64 -4.66
C ALA A 182 27.97 -3.37 -4.79
N LEU A 183 29.10 -3.33 -4.08
CA LEU A 183 30.05 -2.21 -4.12
C LEU A 183 31.05 -2.38 -5.28
N VAL A 184 30.57 -2.07 -6.49
CA VAL A 184 31.25 -2.39 -7.75
C VAL A 184 31.99 -1.22 -8.40
N ARG A 185 32.99 -1.56 -9.23
CA ARG A 185 33.66 -0.63 -10.16
C ARG A 185 34.36 -1.44 -11.26
N PRO A 186 34.23 -1.11 -12.56
CA PRO A 186 33.51 0.03 -13.13
C PRO A 186 31.98 -0.06 -13.01
N PRO A 187 31.26 1.07 -13.15
CA PRO A 187 29.81 1.10 -13.33
C PRO A 187 29.38 0.45 -14.67
N GLY A 188 28.08 0.30 -14.88
CA GLY A 188 27.49 -0.38 -16.03
C GLY A 188 26.36 0.33 -16.78
N HIS A 189 25.51 1.13 -16.14
CA HIS A 189 24.22 1.57 -16.74
C HIS A 189 24.30 2.36 -18.06
N HIS A 190 25.45 2.99 -18.37
CA HIS A 190 25.69 3.65 -19.65
C HIS A 190 26.20 2.74 -20.78
N ALA A 191 26.75 1.56 -20.45
CA ALA A 191 27.34 0.68 -21.46
C ALA A 191 26.28 0.14 -22.41
N GLN A 192 26.59 0.21 -23.71
CA GLN A 192 25.70 -0.16 -24.80
C GLN A 192 26.11 -1.52 -25.39
N ARG A 193 25.28 -2.08 -26.27
CA ARG A 193 25.53 -3.38 -26.91
C ARG A 193 26.92 -3.50 -27.57
N ASP A 194 27.39 -2.41 -28.19
CA ASP A 194 28.59 -2.39 -29.04
C ASP A 194 29.60 -1.29 -28.63
N SER A 195 29.42 -0.64 -27.47
CA SER A 195 30.16 0.58 -27.13
C SER A 195 30.32 0.83 -25.64
N MET A 196 31.52 1.30 -25.25
CA MET A 196 31.75 1.88 -23.92
C MET A 196 31.17 3.29 -23.87
N ASN A 197 30.66 3.72 -22.71
CA ASN A 197 30.16 5.08 -22.51
C ASN A 197 30.13 5.43 -21.01
N GLY A 198 30.35 6.69 -20.62
CA GLY A 198 30.06 7.16 -19.25
C GLY A 198 30.75 6.36 -18.14
N TYR A 199 32.04 6.13 -18.29
CA TYR A 199 32.89 5.25 -17.47
C TYR A 199 32.51 3.74 -17.45
N CYS A 200 31.45 3.33 -18.15
CA CYS A 200 30.93 1.95 -18.15
C CYS A 200 31.56 1.11 -19.27
N MET A 201 31.93 -0.14 -18.96
CA MET A 201 32.44 -1.13 -19.93
C MET A 201 31.39 -2.18 -20.30
N PHE A 202 30.74 -2.79 -19.30
CA PHE A 202 29.67 -3.77 -19.49
C PHE A 202 28.48 -3.38 -18.62
N ASN A 203 27.26 -3.63 -19.09
CA ASN A 203 26.07 -3.17 -18.39
C ASN A 203 25.69 -4.15 -17.27
N ASN A 204 26.32 -3.97 -16.11
CA ASN A 204 26.16 -4.79 -14.90
C ASN A 204 24.67 -5.12 -14.61
N VAL A 205 23.83 -4.08 -14.50
CA VAL A 205 22.40 -4.23 -14.14
C VAL A 205 21.59 -4.92 -15.24
N ALA A 206 21.86 -4.60 -16.52
CA ALA A 206 21.16 -5.24 -17.63
C ALA A 206 21.56 -6.71 -17.82
N ILE A 207 22.82 -7.07 -17.54
CA ILE A 207 23.28 -8.47 -17.53
C ILE A 207 22.66 -9.21 -16.34
N ALA A 208 22.58 -8.59 -15.16
CA ALA A 208 21.94 -9.17 -13.98
C ALA A 208 20.45 -9.46 -14.21
N ALA A 209 19.71 -8.54 -14.83
CA ALA A 209 18.32 -8.76 -15.24
C ALA A 209 18.19 -9.95 -16.21
N ARG A 210 19.03 -10.03 -17.26
CA ARG A 210 19.06 -11.19 -18.17
C ARG A 210 19.44 -12.50 -17.49
N TYR A 211 20.25 -12.46 -16.44
CA TYR A 211 20.64 -13.62 -15.64
C TYR A 211 19.51 -14.12 -14.74
N ALA A 212 18.79 -13.21 -14.06
CA ALA A 212 17.58 -13.53 -13.32
C ALA A 212 16.53 -14.20 -14.22
N GLN A 213 16.30 -13.64 -15.42
CA GLN A 213 15.38 -14.21 -16.41
C GLN A 213 15.83 -15.59 -16.92
N LYS A 214 17.10 -15.76 -17.32
CA LYS A 214 17.58 -16.98 -17.99
C LYS A 214 17.94 -18.13 -17.05
N LYS A 215 18.52 -17.84 -15.88
CA LYS A 215 18.95 -18.87 -14.91
C LYS A 215 17.88 -19.17 -13.87
N HIS A 216 17.20 -18.14 -13.37
CA HIS A 216 16.24 -18.23 -12.26
C HIS A 216 14.77 -18.08 -12.71
N HIS A 217 14.53 -18.04 -14.02
CA HIS A 217 13.21 -17.98 -14.65
C HIS A 217 12.30 -16.85 -14.16
N VAL A 218 12.90 -15.75 -13.72
CA VAL A 218 12.18 -14.53 -13.30
C VAL A 218 11.44 -13.93 -14.51
N PRO A 219 10.10 -13.77 -14.47
CA PRO A 219 9.33 -13.42 -15.66
C PRO A 219 9.30 -11.91 -15.98
N ARG A 220 9.49 -11.07 -14.95
CA ARG A 220 9.52 -9.60 -15.03
C ARG A 220 10.58 -9.05 -14.07
N VAL A 221 11.21 -7.93 -14.46
CA VAL A 221 12.24 -7.22 -13.68
C VAL A 221 11.97 -5.72 -13.78
N LEU A 222 12.38 -4.93 -12.79
CA LEU A 222 12.41 -3.46 -12.88
C LEU A 222 13.81 -2.92 -12.66
N ILE A 223 14.17 -1.92 -13.45
CA ILE A 223 15.39 -1.15 -13.26
C ILE A 223 15.00 0.33 -13.12
N VAL A 224 14.71 0.75 -11.88
CA VAL A 224 14.73 2.16 -11.45
C VAL A 224 16.19 2.63 -11.47
N ASP A 225 16.65 3.14 -12.59
CA ASP A 225 17.86 3.93 -12.61
C ASP A 225 17.60 5.31 -12.00
N TRP A 226 17.65 5.40 -10.65
CA TRP A 226 17.57 6.70 -9.99
C TRP A 226 18.86 7.55 -10.19
N ASP A 227 19.89 7.12 -10.95
CA ASP A 227 21.10 7.93 -11.24
C ASP A 227 20.75 9.27 -11.92
N VAL A 228 21.66 10.24 -11.83
CA VAL A 228 21.47 11.59 -12.38
C VAL A 228 21.64 11.61 -13.88
N HIS A 229 22.44 10.69 -14.40
CA HIS A 229 22.68 10.56 -15.82
C HIS A 229 21.73 9.48 -16.30
N HIS A 230 21.05 9.72 -17.41
CA HIS A 230 20.19 8.72 -18.02
C HIS A 230 21.00 7.48 -18.37
N GLY A 231 20.67 6.31 -17.80
CA GLY A 231 21.20 5.00 -18.18
C GLY A 231 20.73 4.56 -19.56
N GLN A 232 21.06 5.35 -20.58
CA GLN A 232 20.70 5.13 -21.98
C GLN A 232 21.13 3.74 -22.48
N GLY A 233 22.28 3.23 -21.99
CA GLY A 233 22.72 1.87 -22.27
C GLY A 233 21.70 0.83 -21.80
N THR A 234 21.20 0.97 -20.57
CA THR A 234 20.13 0.13 -20.02
C THR A 234 18.82 0.30 -20.81
N GLN A 235 18.39 1.53 -21.11
CA GLN A 235 17.18 1.77 -21.89
C GLN A 235 17.26 1.07 -23.27
N PHE A 236 18.33 1.30 -24.03
CA PHE A 236 18.48 0.76 -25.39
C PHE A 236 18.50 -0.77 -25.44
N ILE A 237 18.89 -1.44 -24.34
CA ILE A 237 18.87 -2.91 -24.21
C ILE A 237 17.45 -3.45 -24.01
N PHE A 238 16.54 -2.68 -23.39
CA PHE A 238 15.19 -3.11 -23.02
C PHE A 238 14.06 -2.34 -23.73
N GLU A 239 14.39 -1.38 -24.60
CA GLU A 239 13.48 -0.48 -25.32
C GLU A 239 12.32 -1.21 -26.05
N GLN A 240 12.52 -2.48 -26.44
CA GLN A 240 11.52 -3.34 -27.10
C GLN A 240 10.94 -4.46 -26.23
N ASP A 241 11.27 -4.53 -24.94
CA ASP A 241 11.09 -5.73 -24.13
C ASP A 241 10.17 -5.52 -22.90
N PRO A 242 8.90 -5.96 -22.97
CA PRO A 242 7.96 -5.83 -21.86
C PRO A 242 8.24 -6.78 -20.67
N SER A 243 9.32 -7.57 -20.71
CA SER A 243 9.78 -8.34 -19.55
C SER A 243 10.69 -7.54 -18.61
N VAL A 244 11.08 -6.31 -18.97
CA VAL A 244 11.86 -5.41 -18.11
C VAL A 244 11.28 -3.99 -18.15
N LEU A 245 10.73 -3.53 -17.04
CA LEU A 245 10.35 -2.14 -16.85
C LEU A 245 11.62 -1.33 -16.53
N TYR A 246 11.89 -0.27 -17.27
CA TYR A 246 12.98 0.68 -16.96
C TYR A 246 12.39 2.04 -16.55
N PHE A 247 12.91 2.63 -15.49
CA PHE A 247 12.49 3.95 -14.98
C PHE A 247 13.72 4.79 -14.68
N SER A 248 13.73 6.10 -14.99
CA SER A 248 14.90 6.95 -14.70
C SER A 248 14.56 8.41 -14.36
N VAL A 249 15.02 8.88 -13.20
CA VAL A 249 14.82 10.24 -12.64
C VAL A 249 16.09 11.12 -12.77
N HIS A 250 16.58 11.24 -14.01
CA HIS A 250 17.86 11.87 -14.34
C HIS A 250 17.76 13.40 -14.53
N ARG A 251 18.89 14.11 -14.41
CA ARG A 251 19.01 15.51 -14.83
C ARG A 251 19.02 15.59 -16.36
N TYR A 252 18.32 16.57 -16.90
CA TYR A 252 18.14 16.71 -18.35
C TYR A 252 18.31 18.16 -18.83
N GLU A 253 17.73 19.12 -18.11
CA GLU A 253 17.76 20.56 -18.46
C GLU A 253 17.41 20.83 -19.94
N GLN A 254 16.37 20.16 -20.46
CA GLN A 254 15.92 20.21 -21.85
C GLN A 254 16.99 19.70 -22.85
N GLY A 255 17.70 18.62 -22.47
CA GLY A 255 18.79 18.01 -23.26
C GLY A 255 20.13 18.73 -23.15
N ARG A 256 20.25 19.77 -22.32
CA ARG A 256 21.51 20.51 -22.11
C ARG A 256 22.47 19.79 -21.16
N PHE A 257 21.99 18.85 -20.35
CA PHE A 257 22.85 17.99 -19.53
C PHE A 257 23.22 16.68 -20.23
N TRP A 258 24.40 16.13 -19.92
CA TRP A 258 24.91 14.89 -20.51
C TRP A 258 24.03 13.69 -20.10
N PRO A 259 23.68 12.75 -21.01
CA PRO A 259 24.27 12.50 -22.33
C PRO A 259 23.67 13.29 -23.53
N HIS A 260 22.87 14.33 -23.29
CA HIS A 260 22.30 15.20 -24.34
C HIS A 260 21.32 14.52 -25.32
N LEU A 261 20.73 13.39 -24.94
CA LEU A 261 19.90 12.56 -25.82
C LEU A 261 18.43 12.90 -25.73
N LYS A 262 17.77 13.08 -26.88
CA LYS A 262 16.29 13.18 -26.95
C LYS A 262 15.58 11.92 -26.42
N ALA A 263 16.26 10.77 -26.43
CA ALA A 263 15.78 9.50 -25.88
C ALA A 263 15.73 9.46 -24.35
N SER A 264 16.25 10.49 -23.67
CA SER A 264 16.11 10.69 -22.22
C SER A 264 14.86 11.51 -21.86
N ASP A 265 14.20 12.17 -22.82
CA ASP A 265 12.96 12.93 -22.54
C ASP A 265 11.82 12.00 -22.12
N TRP A 266 10.86 12.50 -21.33
CA TRP A 266 9.70 11.73 -20.86
C TRP A 266 8.83 11.15 -21.99
N ARG A 267 8.97 11.70 -23.19
CA ARG A 267 8.31 11.24 -24.43
C ARG A 267 8.87 9.90 -24.93
N ALA A 268 10.10 9.55 -24.58
CA ALA A 268 10.68 8.25 -24.90
C ALA A 268 10.15 7.23 -23.89
N THR A 269 9.16 6.43 -24.32
CA THR A 269 8.45 5.44 -23.51
C THR A 269 8.63 4.00 -24.02
N GLY A 270 9.79 3.71 -24.61
CA GLY A 270 10.05 2.46 -25.31
C GLY A 270 9.47 2.45 -26.72
N ASN A 271 9.58 1.32 -27.43
CA ASN A 271 8.97 1.11 -28.74
C ASN A 271 8.61 -0.36 -29.01
N GLY A 272 7.80 -0.59 -30.05
CA GLY A 272 7.38 -1.94 -30.43
C GLY A 272 6.61 -2.64 -29.31
N LYS A 273 7.14 -3.75 -28.79
CA LYS A 273 6.55 -4.47 -27.64
C LYS A 273 6.90 -3.87 -26.29
N GLY A 274 7.94 -3.04 -26.20
CA GLY A 274 8.37 -2.35 -24.98
C GLY A 274 7.69 -1.01 -24.75
N GLN A 275 6.71 -0.63 -25.58
CA GLN A 275 5.94 0.61 -25.40
C GLN A 275 5.24 0.61 -24.03
N GLY A 276 5.50 1.62 -23.20
CA GLY A 276 5.03 1.72 -21.81
C GLY A 276 5.99 1.14 -20.77
N TYR A 277 7.02 0.39 -21.18
CA TYR A 277 8.00 -0.26 -20.28
C TYR A 277 9.30 0.55 -20.12
N THR A 278 9.26 1.84 -20.48
CA THR A 278 10.32 2.81 -20.23
C THR A 278 9.67 4.10 -19.73
N VAL A 279 10.13 4.61 -18.58
CA VAL A 279 9.54 5.75 -17.88
C VAL A 279 10.64 6.74 -17.51
N ASN A 280 10.79 7.78 -18.32
CA ASN A 280 11.77 8.84 -18.09
C ASN A 280 11.13 10.03 -17.35
N VAL A 281 11.75 10.48 -16.25
CA VAL A 281 11.36 11.64 -15.45
C VAL A 281 12.51 12.66 -15.47
N PRO A 282 12.61 13.48 -16.53
CA PRO A 282 13.74 14.38 -16.75
C PRO A 282 13.67 15.64 -15.89
N TRP A 283 14.59 15.81 -14.95
CA TRP A 283 14.72 17.05 -14.18
C TRP A 283 15.23 18.19 -15.08
N ASN A 284 14.35 19.14 -15.36
CA ASN A 284 14.62 20.28 -16.23
C ASN A 284 15.25 21.49 -15.51
N GLN A 285 15.49 21.37 -14.20
CA GLN A 285 16.21 22.32 -13.35
C GLN A 285 17.18 21.55 -12.43
N VAL A 286 18.17 22.25 -11.88
CA VAL A 286 19.10 21.70 -10.86
C VAL A 286 18.58 21.94 -9.44
N GLY A 287 19.17 21.24 -8.45
CA GLY A 287 18.89 21.50 -7.02
C GLY A 287 17.61 20.87 -6.48
N MET A 288 17.01 19.91 -7.20
CA MET A 288 15.90 19.08 -6.72
C MET A 288 16.28 18.34 -5.42
N ARG A 289 15.32 18.16 -4.52
CA ARG A 289 15.47 17.71 -3.13
C ARG A 289 14.66 16.43 -2.87
N ASP A 290 14.67 15.97 -1.62
CA ASP A 290 13.92 14.79 -1.16
C ASP A 290 12.44 14.84 -1.57
N GLY A 291 11.79 16.01 -1.44
CA GLY A 291 10.40 16.21 -1.83
C GLY A 291 10.14 15.91 -3.31
N ASP A 292 10.99 16.38 -4.23
CA ASP A 292 10.82 16.13 -5.66
C ASP A 292 11.01 14.63 -6.00
N TYR A 293 11.94 13.95 -5.33
CA TYR A 293 12.22 12.52 -5.56
C TYR A 293 11.11 11.64 -4.98
N ILE A 294 10.73 11.87 -3.73
CA ILE A 294 9.62 11.15 -3.07
C ILE A 294 8.31 11.39 -3.82
N SER A 295 8.06 12.62 -4.30
CA SER A 295 6.94 12.95 -5.19
C SER A 295 6.96 12.14 -6.49
N SER A 296 8.11 12.03 -7.17
CA SER A 296 8.22 11.18 -8.37
C SER A 296 8.04 9.69 -8.09
N PHE A 297 8.37 9.24 -6.88
CA PHE A 297 8.21 7.83 -6.49
C PHE A 297 6.75 7.51 -6.16
N LEU A 298 6.10 8.37 -5.38
CA LEU A 298 4.71 8.21 -4.98
C LEU A 298 3.75 8.39 -6.17
N HIS A 299 3.94 9.41 -7.02
CA HIS A 299 2.97 9.72 -8.08
C HIS A 299 3.23 9.04 -9.42
N VAL A 300 4.45 8.54 -9.68
CA VAL A 300 4.80 7.93 -10.98
C VAL A 300 5.30 6.50 -10.80
N LEU A 301 6.32 6.28 -9.97
CA LEU A 301 6.97 4.97 -9.90
C LEU A 301 6.11 3.88 -9.25
N LEU A 302 5.66 4.07 -8.00
CA LEU A 302 4.94 3.02 -7.26
C LEU A 302 3.61 2.62 -7.93
N PRO A 303 2.78 3.54 -8.47
CA PRO A 303 1.58 3.15 -9.21
C PRO A 303 1.89 2.24 -10.41
N ILE A 304 2.86 2.61 -11.24
CA ILE A 304 3.27 1.82 -12.41
C ILE A 304 3.93 0.49 -11.97
N ALA A 305 4.77 0.53 -10.92
CA ALA A 305 5.48 -0.64 -10.43
C ALA A 305 4.51 -1.67 -9.83
N LEU A 306 3.49 -1.27 -9.08
CA LEU A 306 2.49 -2.19 -8.54
C LEU A 306 1.55 -2.76 -9.62
N GLU A 307 1.27 -2.01 -10.69
CA GLU A 307 0.51 -2.51 -11.84
C GLU A 307 1.32 -3.52 -12.68
N VAL A 308 2.62 -3.25 -12.92
CA VAL A 308 3.48 -4.03 -13.82
C VAL A 308 4.22 -5.18 -13.11
N MET A 309 4.57 -5.03 -11.83
CA MET A 309 5.52 -5.90 -11.13
C MET A 309 4.99 -6.70 -9.95
N GLU A 310 3.68 -6.86 -9.79
CA GLU A 310 3.20 -7.87 -8.86
C GLU A 310 2.94 -9.18 -9.63
N PRO A 311 3.94 -10.11 -9.74
CA PRO A 311 5.41 -10.07 -9.46
C PRO A 311 6.23 -9.54 -10.68
N VAL A 312 7.51 -9.07 -10.77
CA VAL A 312 8.72 -8.68 -9.96
C VAL A 312 9.45 -7.55 -10.80
N GLY A 313 10.42 -6.71 -10.41
CA GLY A 313 11.10 -6.33 -9.15
C GLY A 313 12.50 -5.66 -9.34
N ASP A 314 12.67 -4.43 -8.79
CA ASP A 314 13.76 -3.76 -8.03
C ASP A 314 15.29 -3.51 -8.41
N PRO A 315 15.96 -2.39 -7.92
CA PRO A 315 16.94 -1.54 -8.69
C PRO A 315 18.12 -0.72 -7.94
N LEU A 316 18.70 0.41 -8.50
CA LEU A 316 19.53 1.58 -7.91
C LEU A 316 21.12 1.59 -8.09
N ASN A 317 22.06 2.62 -7.95
CA ASN A 317 22.31 4.04 -7.41
C ASN A 317 23.68 4.72 -7.94
N ARG A 318 24.16 6.03 -7.97
CA ARG A 318 23.72 7.48 -8.14
C ARG A 318 24.90 8.57 -8.18
N ARG A 319 25.06 9.54 -9.15
CA ARG A 319 25.73 10.91 -8.90
C ARG A 319 25.58 12.13 -9.89
N GLY A 320 24.98 13.25 -9.42
CA GLY A 320 25.24 14.64 -9.92
C GLY A 320 24.57 15.77 -9.12
N GLU A 321 24.48 16.99 -9.69
CA GLU A 321 24.12 18.26 -8.99
C GLU A 321 22.63 18.37 -8.58
N MET A 322 22.26 17.59 -7.58
CA MET A 322 20.96 17.57 -6.91
C MET A 322 21.18 17.62 -5.39
N ALA A 323 20.18 18.10 -4.65
CA ALA A 323 20.25 18.37 -3.21
C ALA A 323 19.44 17.35 -2.39
N VAL A 324 19.42 16.09 -2.84
CA VAL A 324 18.80 14.96 -2.12
C VAL A 324 19.68 14.58 -0.92
N THR A 325 19.06 14.45 0.25
CA THR A 325 19.73 14.13 1.52
C THR A 325 19.99 12.63 1.65
N PRO A 326 20.81 12.20 2.63
CA PRO A 326 21.04 10.77 2.89
C PRO A 326 19.75 10.09 3.40
N GLY A 327 18.92 10.83 4.13
CA GLY A 327 17.59 10.38 4.58
C GLY A 327 16.65 10.16 3.41
N GLY A 328 16.62 11.07 2.42
CA GLY A 328 15.87 10.90 1.18
C GLY A 328 16.09 9.52 0.54
N PHE A 329 17.35 9.10 0.36
CA PHE A 329 17.66 7.77 -0.18
C PHE A 329 17.21 6.59 0.70
N ALA A 330 17.09 6.77 2.02
CA ALA A 330 16.49 5.79 2.92
C ALA A 330 15.00 5.58 2.58
N HIS A 331 14.22 6.67 2.48
CA HIS A 331 12.80 6.59 2.12
C HIS A 331 12.59 5.99 0.72
N LEU A 332 13.42 6.35 -0.28
CA LEU A 332 13.34 5.74 -1.61
C LEU A 332 13.61 4.21 -1.58
N THR A 333 14.57 3.77 -0.75
CA THR A 333 14.86 2.34 -0.53
C THR A 333 13.70 1.64 0.18
N HIS A 334 13.15 2.25 1.23
CA HIS A 334 12.03 1.73 2.00
C HIS A 334 10.75 1.60 1.18
N LEU A 335 10.41 2.62 0.38
CA LEU A 335 9.25 2.60 -0.52
C LEU A 335 9.34 1.42 -1.50
N LEU A 336 10.52 1.15 -2.06
CA LEU A 336 10.73 0.04 -2.98
C LEU A 336 10.74 -1.34 -2.30
N MET A 337 11.19 -1.45 -1.04
CA MET A 337 11.07 -2.68 -0.24
C MET A 337 9.61 -3.17 -0.01
N SER A 338 8.60 -2.39 -0.38
CA SER A 338 7.21 -2.89 -0.47
C SER A 338 7.00 -3.90 -1.61
N LEU A 339 7.76 -3.75 -2.69
CA LEU A 339 7.58 -4.47 -3.94
C LEU A 339 8.23 -5.84 -3.90
N ALA A 340 7.72 -6.78 -4.69
CA ALA A 340 8.37 -8.06 -4.95
C ALA A 340 8.72 -8.93 -3.71
N LYS A 341 8.11 -8.70 -2.54
CA LYS A 341 8.50 -9.24 -1.21
C LYS A 341 9.89 -8.78 -0.73
N GLY A 342 10.25 -7.52 -0.95
CA GLY A 342 11.50 -6.91 -0.47
C GLY A 342 12.77 -7.47 -1.13
N ARG A 343 12.62 -8.17 -2.27
CA ARG A 343 13.72 -8.75 -3.06
C ARG A 343 14.40 -7.67 -3.89
N LEU A 344 15.37 -7.00 -3.26
CA LEU A 344 16.03 -5.80 -3.75
C LEU A 344 17.55 -5.98 -3.84
N ILE A 345 18.17 -5.63 -4.98
CA ILE A 345 19.63 -5.62 -5.16
C ILE A 345 20.07 -4.23 -5.63
N LEU A 346 20.84 -3.54 -4.80
CA LEU A 346 21.41 -2.23 -5.09
C LEU A 346 22.78 -2.37 -5.80
N SER A 347 22.98 -1.67 -6.91
CA SER A 347 24.28 -1.55 -7.61
C SER A 347 24.95 -0.20 -7.32
N LEU A 348 26.27 -0.16 -7.25
CA LEU A 348 27.03 1.09 -7.21
C LEU A 348 27.43 1.54 -8.62
N GLU A 349 26.58 2.37 -9.23
CA GLU A 349 26.81 3.02 -10.52
C GLU A 349 27.64 4.31 -10.34
N GLY A 350 27.03 5.50 -10.35
CA GLY A 350 27.72 6.77 -10.12
C GLY A 350 28.22 6.99 -8.67
N GLY A 351 29.12 7.95 -8.44
CA GLY A 351 29.40 8.36 -7.06
C GLY A 351 30.54 9.36 -6.82
N SER A 352 30.34 10.32 -5.92
CA SER A 352 31.36 11.24 -5.37
C SER A 352 31.84 10.75 -3.99
N LEU A 353 33.01 11.25 -3.54
CA LEU A 353 33.71 10.85 -2.30
C LEU A 353 33.07 11.41 -1.02
N VAL A 354 31.75 11.29 -0.88
CA VAL A 354 30.98 11.76 0.28
C VAL A 354 30.60 10.55 1.15
N PRO A 355 30.76 10.60 2.50
CA PRO A 355 30.42 9.48 3.39
C PRO A 355 28.94 9.06 3.39
N SER A 356 28.04 9.88 2.85
CA SER A 356 26.57 9.76 2.94
C SER A 356 25.94 8.62 2.11
N ARG A 357 26.63 7.48 2.00
CA ARG A 357 26.33 6.39 1.06
C ARG A 357 25.83 5.11 1.73
N VAL A 358 25.84 5.07 3.07
CA VAL A 358 25.52 3.87 3.85
C VAL A 358 24.05 3.75 4.21
N VAL A 359 23.29 4.84 4.17
CA VAL A 359 21.89 4.89 4.65
C VAL A 359 20.95 3.92 3.92
N PRO A 360 21.04 3.71 2.58
CA PRO A 360 20.30 2.64 1.92
C PRO A 360 20.57 1.24 2.49
N LEU A 361 21.81 0.95 2.92
CA LEU A 361 22.15 -0.33 3.53
C LEU A 361 21.54 -0.46 4.94
N GLN A 362 21.44 0.62 5.70
CA GLN A 362 20.73 0.64 6.99
C GLN A 362 19.26 0.24 6.76
N THR A 363 18.60 0.82 5.77
CA THR A 363 17.23 0.44 5.39
C THR A 363 17.12 -1.01 4.89
N LEU A 364 18.07 -1.51 4.08
CA LEU A 364 18.10 -2.93 3.68
C LEU A 364 18.22 -3.88 4.90
N LEU A 365 19.02 -3.51 5.89
CA LEU A 365 19.21 -4.20 7.16
C LEU A 365 18.00 -4.05 8.12
N GLY A 366 16.97 -3.32 7.71
CA GLY A 366 15.73 -3.09 8.46
C GLY A 366 15.79 -1.94 9.47
N ASP A 367 16.85 -1.11 9.49
CA ASP A 367 16.86 0.07 10.36
C ASP A 367 15.74 1.05 9.97
N PRO A 368 15.11 1.73 10.94
CA PRO A 368 14.07 2.71 10.66
C PRO A 368 14.55 3.85 9.76
N CYS A 369 13.67 4.36 8.89
CA CYS A 369 13.96 5.57 8.13
C CYS A 369 14.19 6.75 9.10
N PRO A 370 15.20 7.62 8.86
CA PRO A 370 15.39 8.82 9.67
C PRO A 370 14.24 9.82 9.48
N LEU A 371 14.15 10.82 10.35
CA LEU A 371 13.33 12.00 10.08
C LEU A 371 14.00 12.85 8.99
N LEU A 372 13.19 13.39 8.08
CA LEU A 372 13.66 14.29 7.04
C LEU A 372 14.01 15.66 7.64
N GLU A 373 15.23 16.14 7.33
CA GLU A 373 15.77 17.41 7.86
C GLU A 373 14.99 18.64 7.35
N THR A 374 14.30 18.52 6.22
CA THR A 374 13.43 19.55 5.63
C THR A 374 12.10 18.95 5.16
N PRO A 375 10.97 19.69 5.19
CA PRO A 375 9.70 19.24 4.62
C PRO A 375 9.82 18.85 3.14
N CYS A 376 9.08 17.82 2.73
CA CYS A 376 9.01 17.36 1.34
C CYS A 376 8.11 18.25 0.46
N ILE A 377 8.50 19.51 0.30
CA ILE A 377 7.86 20.45 -0.63
C ILE A 377 8.57 20.38 -1.99
N PRO A 378 7.88 20.07 -3.10
CA PRO A 378 8.43 20.19 -4.44
C PRO A 378 8.69 21.64 -4.86
N CYS A 379 9.64 21.85 -5.78
CA CYS A 379 9.99 23.18 -6.29
C CYS A 379 8.85 23.78 -7.18
N PRO A 380 8.50 25.10 -7.10
CA PRO A 380 9.21 26.21 -6.45
C PRO A 380 8.59 26.73 -5.13
N MET A 381 9.45 27.22 -4.24
CA MET A 381 9.12 27.69 -2.89
C MET A 381 8.99 29.22 -2.76
N PRO A 382 8.02 29.74 -1.99
CA PRO A 382 8.14 30.98 -1.22
C PRO A 382 8.84 30.72 0.14
N ASP A 383 9.33 31.77 0.80
CA ASP A 383 10.02 31.65 2.11
C ASP A 383 9.09 31.17 3.23
N LEU A 384 9.54 30.19 4.03
CA LEU A 384 8.75 29.58 5.11
C LEU A 384 9.55 29.38 6.42
N GLU A 385 9.87 30.47 7.13
CA GLU A 385 10.34 30.41 8.52
C GLU A 385 9.18 30.06 9.48
N MET A 386 8.79 28.78 9.64
CA MET A 386 7.77 28.39 10.64
C MET A 386 7.87 26.95 11.21
N LEU A 387 9.06 26.33 11.21
CA LEU A 387 9.26 25.00 11.81
C LEU A 387 10.25 25.01 12.97
N GLY A 388 9.80 24.52 14.13
CA GLY A 388 10.66 24.20 15.26
C GLY A 388 11.52 22.97 14.98
N LYS A 389 12.64 22.83 15.70
CA LYS A 389 13.54 21.68 15.56
C LYS A 389 12.80 20.35 15.80
N PRO A 390 13.08 19.30 15.01
CA PRO A 390 12.63 17.93 15.32
C PRO A 390 13.11 17.45 16.71
N LEU A 391 12.57 16.33 17.17
CA LEU A 391 13.12 15.60 18.32
C LEU A 391 14.62 15.29 18.10
N ASP A 392 15.43 15.63 19.09
CA ASP A 392 16.87 15.37 19.09
C ASP A 392 17.12 13.86 19.24
N GLN A 393 17.77 13.25 18.24
CA GLN A 393 17.93 11.79 18.11
C GLN A 393 19.01 11.20 19.05
N GLY A 394 19.23 11.83 20.21
CA GLY A 394 20.18 11.37 21.23
C GLY A 394 19.73 10.14 22.02
N LEU A 395 18.56 9.56 21.72
CA LEU A 395 18.16 8.25 22.22
C LEU A 395 18.92 7.16 21.45
N PRO A 396 19.51 6.15 22.14
CA PRO A 396 20.10 5.01 21.45
C PRO A 396 19.08 4.34 20.53
N MET A 397 19.48 3.98 19.31
CA MET A 397 18.63 3.20 18.41
C MET A 397 18.23 1.89 19.11
N ALA A 398 16.99 1.82 19.57
CA ALA A 398 16.43 0.58 20.07
C ALA A 398 16.41 -0.44 18.94
N MET A 399 16.85 -1.67 19.21
CA MET A 399 16.66 -2.78 18.27
C MET A 399 15.17 -2.85 17.89
N ASN A 400 14.86 -3.10 16.61
CA ASN A 400 13.48 -3.20 16.12
C ASN A 400 12.65 -4.13 17.02
N ARG A 401 11.72 -3.53 17.76
CA ARG A 401 10.89 -4.18 18.77
C ARG A 401 9.49 -3.61 18.68
N THR A 402 8.56 -4.46 18.26
CA THR A 402 7.14 -4.13 18.12
C THR A 402 6.43 -4.34 19.46
N GLY A 403 5.82 -3.29 19.99
CA GLY A 403 4.96 -3.35 21.18
C GLY A 403 3.62 -4.01 20.88
N LEU A 404 3.15 -4.85 21.80
CA LEU A 404 1.82 -5.47 21.72
C LEU A 404 1.04 -5.20 23.01
N VAL A 405 -0.13 -4.58 22.87
CA VAL A 405 -1.06 -4.31 23.98
C VAL A 405 -2.35 -5.10 23.76
N TYR A 406 -2.69 -5.96 24.72
CA TYR A 406 -3.92 -6.77 24.72
C TYR A 406 -4.29 -7.13 26.16
N ASP A 407 -5.58 -7.21 26.47
CA ASP A 407 -6.10 -7.68 27.75
C ASP A 407 -7.53 -8.22 27.61
N ALA A 408 -7.75 -9.45 28.06
CA ALA A 408 -9.05 -10.13 27.95
C ALA A 408 -10.18 -9.46 28.74
N ARG A 409 -9.90 -8.56 29.69
CA ARG A 409 -10.93 -7.77 30.40
C ARG A 409 -11.71 -6.84 29.46
N MET A 410 -11.15 -6.50 28.30
CA MET A 410 -11.89 -5.79 27.24
C MET A 410 -13.00 -6.66 26.60
N MET A 411 -13.04 -7.97 26.85
CA MET A 411 -14.13 -8.87 26.44
C MET A 411 -15.39 -8.74 27.32
N GLU A 412 -15.30 -8.14 28.51
CA GLU A 412 -16.41 -8.07 29.47
C GLU A 412 -17.55 -7.12 29.04
N HIS A 413 -17.32 -6.28 28.04
CA HIS A 413 -18.34 -5.45 27.39
C HIS A 413 -19.06 -6.25 26.29
N PHE A 414 -20.37 -6.51 26.43
CA PHE A 414 -21.15 -7.27 25.44
C PHE A 414 -22.61 -6.81 25.40
N ASN A 415 -23.28 -7.05 24.27
CA ASN A 415 -24.68 -6.69 24.09
C ASN A 415 -25.59 -7.71 24.78
N MET A 416 -26.42 -7.27 25.72
CA MET A 416 -27.29 -8.15 26.51
C MET A 416 -28.62 -8.51 25.81
N TRP A 417 -28.91 -7.93 24.65
CA TRP A 417 -30.20 -8.02 23.95
C TRP A 417 -30.08 -8.62 22.54
N ASP A 418 -28.99 -8.33 21.84
CA ASP A 418 -28.67 -8.93 20.55
C ASP A 418 -27.35 -9.71 20.60
N SER A 419 -27.43 -11.04 20.50
CA SER A 419 -26.29 -11.94 20.44
C SER A 419 -25.63 -12.04 19.06
N HIS A 420 -26.19 -11.37 18.04
CA HIS A 420 -25.66 -11.31 16.68
C HIS A 420 -25.02 -9.95 16.36
N HIS A 421 -24.95 -9.06 17.35
CA HIS A 421 -24.39 -7.73 17.22
C HIS A 421 -22.94 -7.78 16.67
N PRO A 422 -22.59 -6.96 15.66
CA PRO A 422 -21.33 -7.11 14.93
C PRO A 422 -20.11 -6.79 15.79
N GLU A 423 -20.18 -5.72 16.59
CA GLU A 423 -19.18 -5.44 17.62
C GLU A 423 -19.42 -6.37 18.82
N ARG A 424 -18.49 -7.32 19.04
CA ARG A 424 -18.63 -8.44 19.99
C ARG A 424 -17.28 -8.85 20.59
N PRO A 425 -17.27 -9.48 21.79
CA PRO A 425 -16.04 -9.86 22.50
C PRO A 425 -15.07 -10.73 21.71
N GLU A 426 -15.59 -11.60 20.84
CA GLU A 426 -14.81 -12.55 20.03
C GLU A 426 -13.81 -11.85 19.09
N ARG A 427 -14.04 -10.58 18.72
CA ARG A 427 -13.17 -9.81 17.82
C ARG A 427 -11.72 -9.81 18.29
N ILE A 428 -11.48 -9.33 19.51
CA ILE A 428 -10.12 -9.25 20.07
C ILE A 428 -9.55 -10.63 20.43
N ALA A 429 -10.41 -11.60 20.77
CA ALA A 429 -9.99 -12.95 21.11
C ALA A 429 -9.46 -13.71 19.88
N HIS A 430 -10.17 -13.61 18.74
CA HIS A 430 -9.72 -14.21 17.48
C HIS A 430 -8.44 -13.56 16.96
N ILE A 431 -8.30 -12.23 17.05
CA ILE A 431 -7.06 -11.54 16.67
C ILE A 431 -5.91 -12.05 17.56
N ALA A 432 -6.07 -12.06 18.88
CA ALA A 432 -5.02 -12.51 19.81
C ALA A 432 -4.67 -14.01 19.64
N GLN A 433 -5.66 -14.87 19.36
CA GLN A 433 -5.45 -16.27 19.02
C GLN A 433 -4.63 -16.39 17.72
N ARG A 434 -5.00 -15.67 16.66
CA ARG A 434 -4.31 -15.69 15.36
C ARG A 434 -2.85 -15.24 15.46
N HIS A 435 -2.57 -14.25 16.32
CA HIS A 435 -1.20 -13.80 16.60
C HIS A 435 -0.38 -14.84 17.37
N LEU A 436 -1.02 -15.70 18.17
CA LEU A 436 -0.36 -16.84 18.81
C LEU A 436 -0.11 -18.00 17.84
N GLU A 437 -1.12 -18.34 17.01
CA GLU A 437 -1.04 -19.38 15.98
C GLU A 437 0.08 -19.10 14.96
N LEU A 438 0.20 -17.85 14.49
CA LEU A 438 1.20 -17.41 13.51
C LEU A 438 2.55 -17.03 14.14
N GLY A 439 2.78 -17.34 15.42
CA GLY A 439 4.06 -17.08 16.10
C GLY A 439 4.43 -15.60 16.24
N LEU A 440 3.47 -14.67 16.10
CA LEU A 440 3.71 -13.23 16.16
C LEU A 440 3.79 -12.73 17.61
N THR A 441 2.94 -13.25 18.50
CA THR A 441 2.92 -12.86 19.93
C THR A 441 4.29 -13.03 20.62
N PRO A 442 5.05 -14.13 20.43
CA PRO A 442 6.40 -14.27 21.00
C PRO A 442 7.46 -13.35 20.38
N ARG A 443 7.23 -12.80 19.18
CA ARG A 443 8.13 -11.83 18.51
C ARG A 443 7.90 -10.39 19.01
N CYS A 444 6.72 -10.12 19.57
CA CYS A 444 6.35 -8.81 20.09
C CYS A 444 6.77 -8.60 21.56
N VAL A 445 6.85 -7.35 21.99
CA VAL A 445 7.10 -6.94 23.38
C VAL A 445 5.76 -6.66 24.07
N PRO A 446 5.28 -7.52 24.98
CA PRO A 446 3.99 -7.30 25.64
C PRO A 446 4.07 -6.10 26.60
N ARG A 447 3.15 -5.14 26.44
CA ARG A 447 2.98 -3.99 27.35
C ARG A 447 1.60 -4.10 28.02
N PRO A 448 1.51 -4.16 29.37
CA PRO A 448 0.22 -4.31 30.05
C PRO A 448 -0.59 -3.01 29.98
N PRO A 449 -1.88 -3.04 29.64
CA PRO A 449 -2.70 -1.84 29.63
C PRO A 449 -3.14 -1.43 31.04
N ALA A 450 -3.21 -0.12 31.25
CA ALA A 450 -3.80 0.51 32.44
C ALA A 450 -5.00 1.37 32.01
N PRO A 451 -6.00 1.61 32.89
CA PRO A 451 -7.07 2.56 32.60
C PRO A 451 -6.52 3.97 32.33
N THR A 452 -7.03 4.68 31.31
CA THR A 452 -6.58 6.04 31.04
C THR A 452 -6.85 6.99 32.21
N ARG A 453 -5.88 7.87 32.47
CA ARG A 453 -5.99 8.98 33.43
C ARG A 453 -6.31 10.31 32.75
N ARG A 454 -6.28 10.36 31.41
CA ARG A 454 -6.50 11.57 30.62
C ARG A 454 -7.98 11.73 30.30
N GLN A 455 -8.51 12.93 30.53
CA GLN A 455 -9.85 13.32 30.13
C GLN A 455 -9.77 14.21 28.90
N LEU A 456 -10.43 13.80 27.82
CA LEU A 456 -10.57 14.54 26.56
C LEU A 456 -12.03 14.91 26.28
N HIS A 457 -12.93 14.05 26.74
CA HIS A 457 -14.38 14.25 26.75
C HIS A 457 -14.79 15.13 27.95
N SER A 458 -16.04 15.62 27.95
CA SER A 458 -16.56 16.46 29.04
C SER A 458 -16.69 15.67 30.36
N GLU A 459 -16.45 16.33 31.49
CA GLU A 459 -16.58 15.70 32.82
C GLU A 459 -17.99 15.13 33.03
N GLU A 460 -19.04 15.84 32.57
CA GLU A 460 -20.43 15.37 32.65
C GLU A 460 -20.64 14.07 31.86
N TYR A 461 -20.12 13.97 30.62
CA TYR A 461 -20.22 12.76 29.82
C TYR A 461 -19.45 11.59 30.44
N ILE A 462 -18.22 11.83 30.91
CA ILE A 462 -17.40 10.81 31.57
C ILE A 462 -18.10 10.30 32.84
N ASP A 463 -18.72 11.19 33.63
CA ASP A 463 -19.49 10.82 34.82
C ASP A 463 -20.80 10.09 34.48
N ARG A 464 -21.47 10.47 33.39
CA ARG A 464 -22.68 9.79 32.88
C ARG A 464 -22.35 8.36 32.43
N ILE A 465 -21.31 8.15 31.62
CA ILE A 465 -20.87 6.81 31.23
C ILE A 465 -20.34 6.03 32.45
N ARG A 466 -19.67 6.67 33.42
CA ARG A 466 -19.28 6.01 34.69
C ARG A 466 -20.47 5.55 35.53
N ALA A 467 -21.58 6.29 35.50
CA ALA A 467 -22.81 5.91 36.21
C ALA A 467 -23.43 4.62 35.64
N THR A 468 -23.21 4.30 34.36
CA THR A 468 -23.74 3.07 33.72
C THR A 468 -23.31 1.80 34.46
N SER A 469 -22.09 1.74 35.01
CA SER A 469 -21.61 0.60 35.82
C SER A 469 -22.42 0.30 37.09
N ARG A 470 -23.39 1.14 37.45
CA ARG A 470 -24.33 0.94 38.57
C ARG A 470 -25.78 0.74 38.14
N LEU A 471 -26.09 0.86 36.84
CA LEU A 471 -27.42 0.69 36.28
C LEU A 471 -27.79 -0.80 36.14
N LYS A 472 -29.10 -1.11 36.17
CA LYS A 472 -29.59 -2.46 35.88
C LYS A 472 -29.78 -2.62 34.36
N PRO A 473 -29.82 -3.85 33.81
CA PRO A 473 -29.92 -4.07 32.36
C PRO A 473 -31.03 -3.26 31.66
N ARG A 474 -32.24 -3.16 32.22
CA ARG A 474 -33.32 -2.36 31.60
C ARG A 474 -33.02 -0.85 31.54
N ASP A 475 -32.24 -0.35 32.50
CA ASP A 475 -31.86 1.06 32.57
C ASP A 475 -30.63 1.31 31.66
N LEU A 476 -29.70 0.35 31.55
CA LEU A 476 -28.62 0.33 30.56
C LEU A 476 -29.14 0.35 29.12
N HIS A 477 -30.19 -0.44 28.82
CA HIS A 477 -30.80 -0.46 27.50
C HIS A 477 -31.35 0.92 27.12
N ARG A 478 -32.13 1.54 28.02
CA ARG A 478 -32.68 2.89 27.81
C ARG A 478 -31.63 3.98 27.74
N GLU A 479 -30.56 3.88 28.53
CA GLU A 479 -29.44 4.82 28.39
C GLU A 479 -28.75 4.64 27.03
N GLY A 480 -28.71 3.43 26.47
CA GLY A 480 -28.23 3.19 25.10
C GLY A 480 -29.09 3.86 24.03
N GLU A 481 -30.42 3.89 24.21
CA GLU A 481 -31.37 4.58 23.31
C GLU A 481 -31.13 6.10 23.20
N ASN A 482 -30.34 6.70 24.10
CA ASN A 482 -29.97 8.12 24.04
C ASN A 482 -28.82 8.42 23.05
N TYR A 483 -28.20 7.40 22.44
CA TYR A 483 -27.01 7.53 21.58
C TYR A 483 -27.17 6.78 20.25
N ASN A 484 -26.46 7.21 19.21
CA ASN A 484 -26.56 6.61 17.88
C ASN A 484 -25.69 5.33 17.80
N SER A 485 -26.31 4.18 17.50
CA SER A 485 -25.64 2.87 17.38
C SER A 485 -24.76 2.50 18.59
N ILE A 486 -25.32 2.55 19.80
CA ILE A 486 -24.63 2.18 21.06
C ILE A 486 -25.43 1.12 21.82
N TYR A 487 -24.72 0.18 22.44
CA TYR A 487 -25.25 -0.76 23.42
C TYR A 487 -24.43 -0.67 24.72
N LEU A 488 -25.07 -0.83 25.88
CA LEU A 488 -24.42 -0.67 27.18
C LEU A 488 -24.44 -1.95 28.03
N SER A 489 -23.34 -2.20 28.73
CA SER A 489 -23.22 -3.19 29.79
C SER A 489 -22.62 -2.54 31.05
N SER A 490 -22.68 -3.18 32.22
CA SER A 490 -22.05 -2.62 33.44
C SER A 490 -20.53 -2.41 33.29
N GLN A 491 -19.90 -3.15 32.38
CA GLN A 491 -18.46 -3.13 32.15
C GLN A 491 -18.04 -2.13 31.05
N SER A 492 -18.98 -1.55 30.29
CA SER A 492 -18.70 -0.62 29.17
C SER A 492 -17.69 0.47 29.54
N PHE A 493 -17.90 1.18 30.65
CA PHE A 493 -16.98 2.22 31.13
C PHE A 493 -15.58 1.67 31.44
N ALA A 494 -15.49 0.52 32.11
CA ALA A 494 -14.22 -0.08 32.49
C ALA A 494 -13.41 -0.58 31.27
N CYS A 495 -14.08 -1.23 30.32
CA CYS A 495 -13.46 -1.64 29.06
C CYS A 495 -13.03 -0.43 28.23
N ALA A 496 -13.86 0.62 28.11
CA ALA A 496 -13.51 1.84 27.39
C ALA A 496 -12.32 2.60 28.00
N GLN A 497 -12.26 2.71 29.34
CA GLN A 497 -11.08 3.27 30.01
C GLN A 497 -9.81 2.44 29.74
N LEU A 498 -9.94 1.11 29.67
CA LEU A 498 -8.82 0.20 29.43
C LEU A 498 -8.36 0.24 27.96
N ALA A 499 -9.27 0.41 27.00
CA ALA A 499 -8.97 0.59 25.57
C ALA A 499 -8.21 1.91 25.31
N ALA A 500 -8.75 3.04 25.78
CA ALA A 500 -8.09 4.34 25.62
C ALA A 500 -6.73 4.40 26.37
N GLY A 501 -6.63 3.72 27.52
CA GLY A 501 -5.39 3.62 28.28
C GLY A 501 -4.38 2.62 27.73
N ALA A 502 -4.83 1.60 26.99
CA ALA A 502 -3.97 0.71 26.21
C ALA A 502 -3.28 1.46 25.06
N ALA A 503 -4.04 2.29 24.31
CA ALA A 503 -3.48 3.17 23.29
C ALA A 503 -2.47 4.16 23.89
N CYS A 504 -2.78 4.76 25.06
CA CYS A 504 -1.83 5.59 25.80
C CYS A 504 -0.55 4.82 26.16
N ARG A 505 -0.64 3.57 26.65
CA ARG A 505 0.54 2.78 27.02
C ARG A 505 1.39 2.31 25.84
N LEU A 506 0.81 2.18 24.65
CA LEU A 506 1.56 1.91 23.42
C LEU A 506 2.38 3.15 23.03
N VAL A 507 1.72 4.32 22.99
CA VAL A 507 2.35 5.61 22.68
C VAL A 507 3.43 5.99 23.71
N GLU A 508 3.20 5.72 25.00
CA GLU A 508 4.22 5.92 26.03
C GLU A 508 5.44 5.02 25.78
N ALA A 509 5.23 3.75 25.40
CA ALA A 509 6.32 2.81 25.12
C ALA A 509 7.18 3.24 23.91
N ILE A 510 6.55 3.81 22.88
CA ILE A 510 7.22 4.30 21.67
C ILE A 510 8.03 5.55 21.99
N LEU A 511 7.41 6.58 22.58
CA LEU A 511 8.07 7.87 22.86
C LEU A 511 9.16 7.79 23.94
N THR A 512 9.22 6.71 24.71
CA THR A 512 10.29 6.42 25.68
C THR A 512 11.37 5.46 25.16
N GLY A 513 11.20 4.90 23.95
CA GLY A 513 12.13 3.93 23.37
C GLY A 513 12.10 2.53 24.01
N GLU A 514 11.06 2.19 24.80
CA GLU A 514 10.86 0.81 25.25
C GLU A 514 10.62 -0.15 24.08
N VAL A 515 9.93 0.35 23.05
CA VAL A 515 9.61 -0.28 21.77
C VAL A 515 9.74 0.77 20.67
N HIS A 516 9.86 0.36 19.41
CA HIS A 516 10.00 1.28 18.28
C HIS A 516 8.66 1.62 17.63
N ASN A 517 7.81 0.61 17.45
CA ASN A 517 6.47 0.72 16.88
C ASN A 517 5.53 -0.24 17.65
N GLY A 518 4.25 -0.36 17.26
CA GLY A 518 3.42 -1.44 17.79
C GLY A 518 1.92 -1.36 17.51
N LEU A 519 1.18 -2.24 18.20
CA LEU A 519 -0.26 -2.41 18.05
C LEU A 519 -0.99 -2.59 19.40
N ALA A 520 -2.23 -2.11 19.43
CA ALA A 520 -3.16 -2.24 20.55
C ALA A 520 -4.44 -2.95 20.09
N ILE A 521 -4.59 -4.22 20.49
CA ILE A 521 -5.78 -5.05 20.23
C ILE A 521 -6.82 -4.72 21.31
N VAL A 522 -7.63 -3.69 21.04
CA VAL A 522 -8.53 -3.06 22.02
C VAL A 522 -10.01 -3.16 21.63
N ARG A 523 -10.89 -3.05 22.62
CA ARG A 523 -12.32 -2.74 22.43
C ARG A 523 -12.96 -2.22 23.74
N PRO A 524 -14.06 -1.45 23.72
CA PRO A 524 -14.76 -0.91 22.54
C PRO A 524 -13.88 0.05 21.70
N PRO A 525 -14.27 0.32 20.45
CA PRO A 525 -13.62 1.32 19.59
C PRO A 525 -13.79 2.76 20.13
N GLY A 526 -13.18 3.72 19.44
CA GLY A 526 -13.12 5.12 19.83
C GLY A 526 -13.38 6.17 18.75
N HIS A 527 -13.09 5.93 17.46
CA HIS A 527 -13.00 7.02 16.46
C HIS A 527 -14.30 7.82 16.21
N HIS A 528 -15.48 7.24 16.45
CA HIS A 528 -16.78 7.93 16.40
C HIS A 528 -17.14 8.71 17.69
N ALA A 529 -16.43 8.52 18.80
CA ALA A 529 -16.80 9.10 20.09
C ALA A 529 -16.54 10.62 20.13
N GLU A 530 -17.61 11.38 20.32
CA GLU A 530 -17.61 12.84 20.38
C GLU A 530 -17.15 13.35 21.74
N ARG A 531 -16.92 14.67 21.84
CA ARG A 531 -16.52 15.32 23.11
C ARG A 531 -17.50 15.07 24.26
N ASP A 532 -18.79 14.89 23.99
CA ASP A 532 -19.84 14.74 25.00
C ASP A 532 -20.92 13.69 24.67
N ALA A 533 -20.69 12.84 23.66
CA ALA A 533 -21.61 11.77 23.27
C ALA A 533 -20.90 10.48 22.81
N ALA A 534 -21.52 9.34 23.11
CA ALA A 534 -21.18 8.05 22.52
C ALA A 534 -21.82 7.94 21.13
N CYS A 535 -21.16 7.27 20.18
CA CYS A 535 -21.67 7.04 18.82
C CYS A 535 -20.97 5.83 18.20
N GLY A 536 -21.65 5.04 17.35
CA GLY A 536 -21.02 4.02 16.50
C GLY A 536 -20.15 3.03 17.28
N PHE A 537 -20.71 2.40 18.32
CA PHE A 537 -20.02 1.51 19.27
C PHE A 537 -18.89 2.16 20.11
N CYS A 538 -18.56 3.43 19.88
CA CYS A 538 -17.45 4.13 20.50
C CYS A 538 -17.88 4.91 21.76
N PHE A 539 -17.04 4.87 22.81
CA PHE A 539 -17.30 5.53 24.09
C PHE A 539 -16.27 6.61 24.43
N PHE A 540 -14.98 6.31 24.28
CA PHE A 540 -13.89 7.27 24.42
C PHE A 540 -13.00 7.16 23.20
N ASN A 541 -12.56 8.28 22.65
CA ASN A 541 -11.77 8.30 21.42
C ASN A 541 -10.33 7.89 21.74
N SER A 542 -10.05 6.59 21.72
CA SER A 542 -8.79 5.97 22.13
C SER A 542 -7.58 6.59 21.42
N VAL A 543 -7.69 6.81 20.11
CA VAL A 543 -6.63 7.41 19.28
C VAL A 543 -6.43 8.89 19.64
N ALA A 544 -7.50 9.68 19.74
CA ALA A 544 -7.40 11.09 20.09
C ALA A 544 -6.89 11.31 21.54
N VAL A 545 -7.30 10.45 22.48
CA VAL A 545 -6.80 10.44 23.86
C VAL A 545 -5.30 10.12 23.89
N ALA A 546 -4.83 9.17 23.08
CA ALA A 546 -3.41 8.83 22.97
C ALA A 546 -2.59 9.94 22.28
N ALA A 547 -3.10 10.56 21.21
CA ALA A 547 -2.47 11.72 20.56
C ALA A 547 -2.30 12.89 21.55
N ARG A 548 -3.36 13.21 22.29
CA ARG A 548 -3.33 14.26 23.31
C ARG A 548 -2.45 13.87 24.50
N HIS A 549 -2.25 12.58 24.79
CA HIS A 549 -1.32 12.12 25.83
C HIS A 549 0.14 12.30 25.41
N ALA A 550 0.48 12.01 24.15
CA ALA A 550 1.82 12.25 23.59
C ALA A 550 2.24 13.73 23.71
N GLN A 551 1.35 14.66 23.34
CA GLN A 551 1.64 16.10 23.41
C GLN A 551 1.91 16.57 24.84
N ASP A 552 1.15 16.07 25.82
CA ASP A 552 1.39 16.34 27.26
C ASP A 552 2.72 15.74 27.75
N MET A 553 3.04 14.51 27.38
CA MET A 553 4.30 13.85 27.76
C MET A 553 5.54 14.61 27.26
N VAL A 554 5.51 15.03 25.99
CA VAL A 554 6.63 15.74 25.35
C VAL A 554 6.63 17.24 25.71
N GLY A 555 5.56 17.74 26.34
CA GLY A 555 5.45 19.11 26.83
C GLY A 555 5.31 20.18 25.75
N ARG A 556 4.90 19.80 24.53
CA ARG A 556 4.72 20.71 23.39
C ARG A 556 3.72 20.16 22.37
N ALA A 557 3.39 20.98 21.38
CA ALA A 557 2.81 20.52 20.12
C ALA A 557 3.80 19.58 19.40
N LEU A 558 3.66 18.27 19.65
CA LEU A 558 4.19 17.20 18.83
C LEU A 558 3.34 17.14 17.54
N ARG A 559 3.97 17.05 16.36
CA ARG A 559 3.23 16.84 15.10
C ARG A 559 2.78 15.38 15.02
N ILE A 560 1.48 15.13 15.03
CA ILE A 560 0.91 13.79 15.01
C ILE A 560 0.09 13.60 13.74
N LEU A 561 0.37 12.53 12.99
CA LEU A 561 -0.51 12.07 11.92
C LEU A 561 -1.46 11.03 12.49
N ILE A 562 -2.76 11.19 12.24
CA ILE A 562 -3.78 10.16 12.46
C ILE A 562 -4.28 9.73 11.09
N VAL A 563 -4.07 8.46 10.74
CA VAL A 563 -4.68 7.83 9.55
C VAL A 563 -5.83 6.94 10.00
N ASP A 564 -6.99 7.13 9.38
CA ASP A 564 -8.22 6.42 9.68
C ASP A 564 -8.67 5.65 8.42
N TRP A 565 -8.30 4.36 8.39
CA TRP A 565 -8.63 3.45 7.28
C TRP A 565 -9.86 2.58 7.58
N ASP A 566 -10.53 2.82 8.70
CA ASP A 566 -11.88 2.28 8.95
C ASP A 566 -12.82 2.73 7.83
N ILE A 567 -13.78 1.89 7.46
CA ILE A 567 -14.69 2.22 6.35
C ILE A 567 -15.69 3.31 6.71
N HIS A 568 -15.81 3.67 8.00
CA HIS A 568 -16.67 4.75 8.48
C HIS A 568 -15.85 5.99 8.81
N HIS A 569 -16.43 7.18 8.57
CA HIS A 569 -15.78 8.44 8.94
C HIS A 569 -15.70 8.59 10.47
N GLY A 570 -14.49 8.73 11.01
CA GLY A 570 -14.24 8.97 12.44
C GLY A 570 -14.58 10.40 12.87
N ASN A 571 -15.86 10.75 12.79
CA ASN A 571 -16.41 12.09 13.07
C ASN A 571 -15.89 12.70 14.39
N GLY A 572 -15.85 11.92 15.47
CA GLY A 572 -15.36 12.40 16.77
C GLY A 572 -13.87 12.74 16.73
N THR A 573 -13.08 11.99 15.97
CA THR A 573 -11.65 12.30 15.74
C THR A 573 -11.51 13.61 14.96
N GLN A 574 -12.28 13.81 13.90
CA GLN A 574 -12.28 15.07 13.14
C GLN A 574 -12.62 16.26 14.05
N HIS A 575 -13.76 16.24 14.76
CA HIS A 575 -14.20 17.36 15.60
C HIS A 575 -13.25 17.69 16.77
N ILE A 576 -12.48 16.72 17.27
CA ILE A 576 -11.48 16.94 18.34
C ILE A 576 -10.21 17.68 17.84
N PHE A 577 -9.91 17.60 16.53
CA PHE A 577 -8.71 18.18 15.92
C PHE A 577 -9.00 19.21 14.82
N GLU A 578 -10.26 19.51 14.52
CA GLU A 578 -10.68 20.35 13.40
C GLU A 578 -10.05 21.76 13.40
N GLU A 579 -9.74 22.30 14.58
CA GLU A 579 -9.04 23.59 14.77
C GLU A 579 -7.57 23.43 15.22
N ASP A 580 -6.89 22.31 14.95
CA ASP A 580 -5.53 22.05 15.49
C ASP A 580 -4.48 21.59 14.44
N PRO A 581 -3.62 22.50 13.95
CA PRO A 581 -2.57 22.18 12.98
C PRO A 581 -1.40 21.36 13.57
N SER A 582 -1.41 21.01 14.86
CA SER A 582 -0.47 20.04 15.42
C SER A 582 -0.88 18.58 15.17
N VAL A 583 -2.12 18.34 14.72
CA VAL A 583 -2.62 17.00 14.41
C VAL A 583 -3.24 16.99 13.01
N LEU A 584 -2.64 16.23 12.11
CA LEU A 584 -3.17 15.97 10.78
C LEU A 584 -4.08 14.73 10.84
N TYR A 585 -5.38 14.88 10.58
CA TYR A 585 -6.33 13.77 10.45
C TYR A 585 -6.58 13.47 8.97
N VAL A 586 -6.44 12.20 8.58
CA VAL A 586 -6.70 11.71 7.22
C VAL A 586 -7.61 10.49 7.29
N SER A 587 -8.76 10.50 6.61
CA SER A 587 -9.75 9.42 6.65
C SER A 587 -10.10 8.88 5.27
N LEU A 588 -10.16 7.55 5.11
CA LEU A 588 -10.41 6.83 3.86
C LEU A 588 -11.72 6.02 3.93
N HIS A 589 -12.83 6.71 4.10
CA HIS A 589 -14.12 6.11 4.44
C HIS A 589 -15.10 6.05 3.25
N ARG A 590 -16.11 5.18 3.35
CA ARG A 590 -17.25 5.19 2.44
C ARG A 590 -18.23 6.29 2.85
N TYR A 591 -18.63 7.10 1.88
CA TYR A 591 -19.49 8.27 2.07
C TYR A 591 -20.85 8.09 1.38
N ASP A 592 -20.87 7.47 0.19
CA ASP A 592 -22.06 7.31 -0.66
C ASP A 592 -22.92 8.60 -0.73
N HIS A 593 -22.28 9.73 -1.06
CA HIS A 593 -22.87 11.07 -1.08
C HIS A 593 -23.56 11.52 0.23
N GLY A 594 -23.07 11.05 1.38
CA GLY A 594 -23.61 11.36 2.71
C GLY A 594 -24.68 10.38 3.19
N THR A 595 -24.87 9.25 2.50
CA THR A 595 -25.87 8.22 2.88
C THR A 595 -25.28 7.02 3.61
N PHE A 596 -23.95 6.88 3.66
CA PHE A 596 -23.28 5.89 4.51
C PHE A 596 -23.05 6.44 5.93
N PHE A 597 -22.96 5.55 6.94
CA PHE A 597 -22.78 5.95 8.34
C PHE A 597 -21.44 6.68 8.55
N PRO A 598 -21.38 7.84 9.26
CA PRO A 598 -22.39 8.40 10.18
C PRO A 598 -23.46 9.31 9.55
N MET A 599 -23.54 9.42 8.21
CA MET A 599 -24.49 10.25 7.46
C MET A 599 -24.34 11.77 7.70
N ALA A 600 -23.10 12.24 7.88
CA ALA A 600 -22.76 13.63 8.13
C ALA A 600 -22.11 14.30 6.92
N GLU A 601 -22.51 15.53 6.56
CA GLU A 601 -21.85 16.32 5.50
C GLU A 601 -20.39 16.66 5.83
N ASP A 602 -20.03 16.72 7.12
CA ASP A 602 -18.67 17.00 7.59
C ASP A 602 -17.65 15.91 7.16
N ALA A 603 -18.10 14.73 6.72
CA ALA A 603 -17.26 13.68 6.13
C ALA A 603 -16.84 13.95 4.68
N ALA A 604 -17.47 14.89 3.97
CA ALA A 604 -17.19 15.13 2.56
C ALA A 604 -15.77 15.69 2.30
N SER A 605 -15.21 15.41 1.12
CA SER A 605 -13.90 15.90 0.63
C SER A 605 -13.73 17.43 0.64
N LYS A 606 -14.83 18.19 0.77
CA LYS A 606 -14.85 19.66 0.89
C LYS A 606 -14.47 20.16 2.30
N CYS A 607 -14.49 19.28 3.30
CA CYS A 607 -14.36 19.60 4.72
C CYS A 607 -12.90 19.44 5.13
N VAL A 608 -12.20 20.57 5.26
CA VAL A 608 -10.72 20.65 5.32
C VAL A 608 -10.16 20.99 6.70
N GLY A 609 -11.00 21.02 7.74
CA GLY A 609 -10.69 21.65 9.03
C GLY A 609 -11.20 23.09 9.10
N ARG A 610 -11.01 23.75 10.24
CA ARG A 610 -11.57 25.07 10.55
C ARG A 610 -10.52 26.00 11.18
N GLY A 611 -10.60 27.28 10.85
CA GLY A 611 -9.73 28.31 11.43
C GLY A 611 -8.24 28.02 11.21
N ARG A 612 -7.51 27.76 12.30
CA ARG A 612 -6.06 27.42 12.23
C ARG A 612 -5.78 25.97 11.79
N GLY A 613 -6.79 25.10 11.81
CA GLY A 613 -6.70 23.70 11.37
C GLY A 613 -7.09 23.49 9.90
N GLU A 614 -7.38 24.56 9.15
CA GLU A 614 -7.62 24.47 7.71
C GLU A 614 -6.43 23.84 6.98
N GLY A 615 -6.70 22.78 6.23
CA GLY A 615 -5.72 21.92 5.55
C GLY A 615 -5.37 20.64 6.30
N PHE A 616 -5.59 20.59 7.63
CA PHE A 616 -5.15 19.50 8.51
C PHE A 616 -6.23 18.43 8.80
N THR A 617 -7.38 18.51 8.13
CA THR A 617 -8.36 17.42 8.00
C THR A 617 -8.47 17.07 6.52
N VAL A 618 -8.26 15.80 6.16
CA VAL A 618 -8.27 15.32 4.76
C VAL A 618 -9.23 14.13 4.64
N ASN A 619 -10.36 14.33 3.98
CA ASN A 619 -11.39 13.30 3.81
C ASN A 619 -11.35 12.72 2.39
N VAL A 620 -11.00 11.43 2.25
CA VAL A 620 -11.09 10.67 1.00
C VAL A 620 -12.43 9.93 0.99
N ALA A 621 -13.48 10.66 0.62
CA ALA A 621 -14.87 10.26 0.77
C ALA A 621 -15.37 9.38 -0.40
N TRP A 622 -15.27 8.06 -0.28
CA TRP A 622 -15.61 7.13 -1.36
C TRP A 622 -17.11 7.10 -1.68
N ASN A 623 -17.45 7.31 -2.96
CA ASN A 623 -18.84 7.30 -3.44
C ASN A 623 -19.18 5.98 -4.15
N GLY A 624 -19.35 4.92 -3.38
CA GLY A 624 -19.74 3.59 -3.84
C GLY A 624 -19.06 2.44 -3.08
N PRO A 625 -19.63 1.22 -3.12
CA PRO A 625 -19.04 0.03 -2.47
C PRO A 625 -17.99 -0.67 -3.34
N ARG A 626 -17.33 -1.68 -2.76
CA ARG A 626 -16.37 -2.61 -3.40
C ARG A 626 -14.98 -2.03 -3.74
N LEU A 627 -14.58 -0.91 -3.11
CA LEU A 627 -13.19 -0.45 -3.15
C LEU A 627 -12.25 -1.60 -2.69
N GLY A 628 -11.11 -1.76 -3.33
CA GLY A 628 -10.11 -2.76 -2.97
C GLY A 628 -8.71 -2.18 -2.80
N ASP A 629 -7.72 -3.07 -2.80
CA ASP A 629 -6.32 -2.75 -2.51
C ASP A 629 -5.77 -1.62 -3.38
N SER A 630 -6.04 -1.63 -4.68
CA SER A 630 -5.59 -0.59 -5.60
C SER A 630 -6.28 0.76 -5.39
N ASP A 631 -7.53 0.79 -4.95
CA ASP A 631 -8.22 2.05 -4.64
C ASP A 631 -7.61 2.72 -3.40
N TYR A 632 -7.38 1.93 -2.35
CA TYR A 632 -6.72 2.38 -1.12
C TYR A 632 -5.24 2.74 -1.37
N LEU A 633 -4.51 1.93 -2.13
CA LEU A 633 -3.13 2.26 -2.51
C LEU A 633 -3.05 3.50 -3.39
N SER A 634 -4.00 3.74 -4.31
CA SER A 634 -4.07 5.01 -5.04
C SER A 634 -4.31 6.21 -4.11
N ALA A 635 -5.16 6.09 -3.08
CA ALA A 635 -5.25 7.14 -2.05
C ALA A 635 -3.94 7.32 -1.29
N MET A 636 -3.29 6.24 -0.87
CA MET A 636 -2.02 6.31 -0.17
C MET A 636 -0.92 6.98 -1.00
N HIS A 637 -0.77 6.60 -2.26
CA HIS A 637 0.25 7.14 -3.16
C HIS A 637 -0.02 8.58 -3.59
N HIS A 638 -1.26 8.94 -3.93
CA HIS A 638 -1.56 10.26 -4.51
C HIS A 638 -2.00 11.32 -3.50
N ILE A 639 -2.48 10.93 -2.31
CA ILE A 639 -3.00 11.85 -1.28
C ILE A 639 -2.29 11.66 0.07
N VAL A 640 -2.41 10.48 0.71
CA VAL A 640 -2.05 10.32 2.14
C VAL A 640 -0.54 10.49 2.36
N MET A 641 0.29 9.73 1.63
CA MET A 641 1.73 9.77 1.80
C MET A 641 2.35 11.10 1.35
N PRO A 642 1.97 11.72 0.21
CA PRO A 642 2.46 13.05 -0.16
C PRO A 642 2.20 14.10 0.92
N ILE A 643 0.97 14.19 1.43
CA ILE A 643 0.60 15.14 2.49
C ILE A 643 1.38 14.83 3.79
N ALA A 644 1.49 13.54 4.15
CA ALA A 644 2.23 13.13 5.34
C ALA A 644 3.74 13.45 5.27
N TYR A 645 4.37 13.31 4.10
CA TYR A 645 5.77 13.70 3.89
C TYR A 645 5.97 15.23 3.93
N GLU A 646 4.99 16.02 3.47
CA GLU A 646 5.04 17.49 3.60
C GLU A 646 4.79 17.95 5.05
N PHE A 647 3.89 17.30 5.79
CA PHE A 647 3.63 17.54 7.22
C PHE A 647 4.77 17.08 8.14
N ASN A 648 5.53 16.05 7.73
CA ASN A 648 6.67 15.47 8.45
C ASN A 648 6.34 15.16 9.93
N PRO A 649 5.43 14.21 10.22
CA PRO A 649 4.98 13.89 11.57
C PRO A 649 6.12 13.32 12.44
N GLU A 650 5.94 13.42 13.76
CA GLU A 650 6.87 12.92 14.78
C GLU A 650 6.33 11.68 15.51
N LEU A 651 5.06 11.35 15.27
CA LEU A 651 4.35 10.13 15.68
C LEU A 651 3.22 9.86 14.66
N VAL A 652 3.05 8.62 14.23
CA VAL A 652 1.88 8.17 13.44
C VAL A 652 0.99 7.28 14.30
N LEU A 653 -0.29 7.64 14.38
CA LEU A 653 -1.34 6.79 14.92
C LEU A 653 -2.23 6.29 13.78
N VAL A 654 -2.67 5.05 13.87
CA VAL A 654 -3.64 4.48 12.92
C VAL A 654 -4.90 4.06 13.68
N SER A 655 -6.02 4.70 13.34
CA SER A 655 -7.37 4.20 13.64
C SER A 655 -7.59 2.97 12.76
N ALA A 656 -7.21 1.80 13.29
CA ALA A 656 -7.06 0.56 12.53
C ALA A 656 -8.38 -0.21 12.50
N GLY A 657 -9.35 0.30 11.76
CA GLY A 657 -10.54 -0.45 11.38
C GLY A 657 -10.21 -1.55 10.35
N PHE A 658 -10.98 -2.64 10.36
CA PHE A 658 -10.81 -3.73 9.39
C PHE A 658 -12.14 -4.13 8.73
N ASP A 659 -13.10 -3.20 8.64
CA ASP A 659 -14.39 -3.35 7.96
C ASP A 659 -14.39 -2.88 6.50
N ALA A 660 -13.35 -2.15 6.07
CA ALA A 660 -13.03 -2.03 4.65
C ALA A 660 -12.58 -3.39 4.04
N ALA A 661 -12.32 -4.40 4.87
CA ALA A 661 -11.79 -5.69 4.45
C ALA A 661 -12.81 -6.55 3.69
N ARG A 662 -12.28 -7.35 2.75
CA ARG A 662 -13.03 -8.34 1.97
C ARG A 662 -13.81 -9.28 2.90
N GLY A 663 -15.13 -9.27 2.72
CA GLY A 663 -16.05 -10.14 3.45
C GLY A 663 -16.54 -9.59 4.79
N ASP A 664 -16.24 -8.34 5.13
CA ASP A 664 -16.90 -7.66 6.25
C ASP A 664 -18.40 -7.43 5.97
N PRO A 665 -19.31 -7.66 6.94
CA PRO A 665 -20.74 -7.49 6.73
C PRO A 665 -21.23 -6.03 6.65
N LEU A 666 -20.46 -5.03 7.08
CA LEU A 666 -20.89 -3.62 7.13
C LEU A 666 -20.28 -2.77 6.01
N GLY A 667 -18.96 -2.80 5.84
CA GLY A 667 -18.28 -1.89 4.90
C GLY A 667 -18.58 -2.15 3.42
N GLY A 668 -18.77 -3.42 3.04
CA GLY A 668 -19.04 -3.82 1.66
C GLY A 668 -17.88 -3.59 0.69
N CYS A 669 -16.65 -3.50 1.21
CA CYS A 669 -15.42 -3.32 0.46
C CYS A 669 -14.60 -4.61 0.36
N LEU A 670 -13.46 -4.55 -0.34
CA LEU A 670 -12.70 -5.69 -0.83
C LEU A 670 -11.19 -5.57 -0.53
N VAL A 671 -10.79 -4.76 0.45
CA VAL A 671 -9.38 -4.64 0.88
C VAL A 671 -8.91 -5.97 1.47
N SER A 672 -7.71 -6.40 1.14
CA SER A 672 -7.11 -7.66 1.57
C SER A 672 -6.16 -7.46 2.75
N PRO A 673 -5.85 -8.52 3.53
CA PRO A 673 -4.75 -8.49 4.51
C PRO A 673 -3.44 -7.97 3.92
N GLU A 674 -3.16 -8.32 2.67
CA GLU A 674 -2.04 -7.83 1.89
C GLU A 674 -2.10 -6.31 1.68
N GLY A 675 -3.28 -5.76 1.36
CA GLY A 675 -3.53 -4.32 1.29
C GLY A 675 -3.18 -3.58 2.58
N TYR A 676 -3.67 -4.06 3.73
CA TYR A 676 -3.34 -3.45 5.03
C TYR A 676 -1.85 -3.57 5.40
N ALA A 677 -1.17 -4.66 5.02
CA ALA A 677 0.27 -4.80 5.21
C ALA A 677 1.06 -3.76 4.39
N HIS A 678 0.69 -3.52 3.12
CA HIS A 678 1.30 -2.47 2.30
C HIS A 678 1.01 -1.06 2.84
N MET A 679 -0.21 -0.77 3.28
CA MET A 679 -0.52 0.52 3.93
C MET A 679 0.29 0.73 5.22
N THR A 680 0.46 -0.31 6.03
CA THR A 680 1.32 -0.30 7.23
C THR A 680 2.77 -0.01 6.85
N HIS A 681 3.28 -0.66 5.80
CA HIS A 681 4.65 -0.49 5.32
C HIS A 681 4.92 0.94 4.88
N LEU A 682 4.03 1.54 4.09
CA LEU A 682 4.17 2.94 3.65
C LEU A 682 4.26 3.88 4.85
N LEU A 683 3.40 3.72 5.87
CA LEU A 683 3.39 4.56 7.07
C LEU A 683 4.63 4.39 7.95
N MET A 684 5.29 3.23 7.95
CA MET A 684 6.57 3.02 8.64
C MET A 684 7.74 3.83 8.04
N GLY A 685 7.56 4.42 6.85
CA GLY A 685 8.49 5.38 6.27
C GLY A 685 8.43 6.79 6.89
N LEU A 686 7.50 7.04 7.82
CA LEU A 686 7.27 8.35 8.46
C LEU A 686 7.67 8.33 9.95
N ALA A 687 7.81 9.51 10.57
CA ALA A 687 7.98 9.67 12.02
C ALA A 687 9.14 8.88 12.67
N GLY A 688 10.22 8.59 11.93
CA GLY A 688 11.30 7.74 12.43
C GLY A 688 10.90 6.26 12.55
N GLY A 689 9.78 5.85 11.94
CA GLY A 689 9.13 4.56 12.11
C GLY A 689 8.24 4.44 13.37
N HIS A 690 8.02 5.53 14.12
CA HIS A 690 7.14 5.57 15.28
C HIS A 690 5.66 5.47 14.87
N VAL A 691 5.18 4.23 14.65
CA VAL A 691 3.81 3.90 14.23
C VAL A 691 3.09 3.11 15.32
N ALA A 692 1.85 3.52 15.65
CA ALA A 692 0.98 2.83 16.61
C ALA A 692 -0.39 2.52 15.97
N LEU A 693 -0.70 1.23 15.79
CA LEU A 693 -2.02 0.76 15.33
C LEU A 693 -2.96 0.55 16.53
N VAL A 694 -4.15 1.13 16.49
CA VAL A 694 -5.18 0.98 17.53
C VAL A 694 -6.44 0.43 16.89
N LEU A 695 -6.90 -0.75 17.32
CA LEU A 695 -8.05 -1.43 16.71
C LEU A 695 -9.36 -0.62 16.87
N GLU A 696 -10.02 -0.33 15.74
CA GLU A 696 -11.32 0.34 15.69
C GLU A 696 -12.41 -0.65 15.24
N GLY A 697 -12.97 -0.52 14.04
CA GLY A 697 -14.01 -1.40 13.47
C GLY A 697 -13.54 -2.73 12.87
N GLY A 698 -14.34 -3.30 11.96
CA GLY A 698 -14.14 -4.65 11.41
C GLY A 698 -14.78 -5.77 12.25
N TYR A 699 -15.62 -6.59 11.61
CA TYR A 699 -16.63 -7.45 12.27
C TYR A 699 -16.66 -8.90 11.73
N ASN A 700 -16.05 -9.16 10.57
CA ASN A 700 -15.70 -10.52 10.15
C ASN A 700 -14.46 -11.03 10.90
N LEU A 701 -14.66 -12.00 11.81
CA LEU A 701 -13.61 -12.52 12.70
C LEU A 701 -12.37 -13.10 11.96
N SER A 702 -12.53 -13.63 10.75
CA SER A 702 -11.39 -14.08 9.95
C SER A 702 -10.67 -12.88 9.34
N SER A 703 -11.39 -12.03 8.60
CA SER A 703 -10.79 -10.89 7.88
C SER A 703 -10.04 -9.92 8.81
N ILE A 704 -10.56 -9.63 10.00
CA ILE A 704 -9.86 -8.77 10.98
C ILE A 704 -8.61 -9.43 11.56
N SER A 705 -8.64 -10.75 11.76
CA SER A 705 -7.55 -11.49 12.40
C SER A 705 -6.36 -11.68 11.45
N ASP A 706 -6.64 -12.00 10.19
CA ASP A 706 -5.61 -12.09 9.15
C ASP A 706 -5.06 -10.69 8.79
N SER A 707 -5.90 -9.66 8.71
CA SER A 707 -5.44 -8.29 8.40
C SER A 707 -4.55 -7.70 9.49
N MET A 708 -4.97 -7.79 10.76
CA MET A 708 -4.15 -7.29 11.89
C MET A 708 -2.86 -8.12 12.07
N ALA A 709 -2.89 -9.42 11.76
CA ALA A 709 -1.68 -10.24 11.73
C ALA A 709 -0.73 -9.84 10.59
N ALA A 710 -1.27 -9.49 9.41
CA ALA A 710 -0.49 -9.00 8.28
C ALA A 710 0.19 -7.65 8.60
N CYS A 711 -0.54 -6.69 9.21
CA CYS A 711 0.04 -5.45 9.74
C CYS A 711 1.16 -5.74 10.76
N THR A 712 0.96 -6.70 11.66
CA THR A 712 1.95 -7.04 12.70
C THR A 712 3.21 -7.68 12.12
N ARG A 713 3.09 -8.51 11.07
CA ARG A 713 4.24 -9.00 10.30
C ARG A 713 5.07 -7.84 9.75
N THR A 714 4.43 -6.84 9.14
CA THR A 714 5.10 -5.63 8.63
C THR A 714 5.77 -4.82 9.75
N LEU A 715 5.08 -4.56 10.87
CA LEU A 715 5.64 -3.86 12.04
C LEU A 715 6.89 -4.57 12.61
N LEU A 716 6.91 -5.90 12.58
CA LEU A 716 8.03 -6.75 12.98
C LEU A 716 9.18 -6.81 11.95
N GLY A 717 9.05 -6.12 10.81
CA GLY A 717 10.05 -6.09 9.75
C GLY A 717 10.04 -7.31 8.81
N ASP A 718 8.92 -8.04 8.71
CA ASP A 718 8.72 -8.99 7.60
C ASP A 718 8.41 -8.23 6.30
N PRO A 719 8.88 -8.69 5.14
CA PRO A 719 8.62 -8.01 3.87
C PRO A 719 7.12 -8.06 3.53
N PRO A 720 6.53 -6.99 2.97
CA PRO A 720 5.14 -7.01 2.54
C PRO A 720 4.83 -8.15 1.55
N PRO A 721 3.65 -8.77 1.65
CA PRO A 721 3.26 -9.88 0.79
C PRO A 721 3.07 -9.41 -0.66
N LEU A 722 3.22 -10.34 -1.62
CA LEU A 722 2.83 -10.07 -3.00
C LEU A 722 1.30 -10.00 -3.10
N PHE A 723 0.79 -9.14 -3.96
CA PHE A 723 -0.62 -9.19 -4.37
C PHE A 723 -0.81 -10.35 -5.36
N PRO A 724 -1.69 -11.35 -5.08
CA PRO A 724 -1.92 -12.45 -6.01
C PRO A 724 -2.49 -12.00 -7.36
N TRP A 725 -3.26 -10.90 -7.35
CA TRP A 725 -3.66 -10.12 -8.52
C TRP A 725 -4.18 -8.75 -8.07
N LEU A 726 -3.52 -7.68 -8.50
CA LEU A 726 -4.00 -6.31 -8.28
C LEU A 726 -4.97 -5.92 -9.41
N ARG A 727 -6.11 -5.30 -9.07
CA ARG A 727 -7.06 -4.75 -10.05
C ARG A 727 -6.69 -3.31 -10.41
N PRO A 728 -6.98 -2.82 -11.63
CA PRO A 728 -7.06 -1.38 -11.86
C PRO A 728 -8.05 -0.74 -10.86
N PRO A 729 -7.77 0.48 -10.35
CA PRO A 729 -8.71 1.19 -9.48
C PRO A 729 -10.06 1.43 -10.18
N LEU A 730 -11.13 1.56 -9.39
CA LEU A 730 -12.46 1.88 -9.90
C LEU A 730 -12.50 3.31 -10.46
N PRO A 731 -13.29 3.58 -11.53
CA PRO A 731 -13.35 4.93 -12.11
C PRO A 731 -13.75 6.04 -11.11
N GLY A 732 -14.60 5.72 -10.13
CA GLY A 732 -14.98 6.65 -9.06
C GLY A 732 -13.83 7.03 -8.13
N THR A 733 -12.82 6.15 -7.98
CA THR A 733 -11.60 6.41 -7.18
C THR A 733 -10.84 7.59 -7.76
N PHE A 734 -10.58 7.61 -9.07
CA PHE A 734 -9.89 8.74 -9.71
C PHE A 734 -10.66 10.06 -9.59
N VAL A 735 -12.01 10.02 -9.64
CA VAL A 735 -12.84 11.21 -9.38
C VAL A 735 -12.67 11.68 -7.93
N THR A 736 -12.77 10.80 -6.94
CA THR A 736 -12.59 11.13 -5.52
C THR A 736 -11.19 11.70 -5.25
N LEU A 737 -10.13 11.08 -5.79
CA LEU A 737 -8.76 11.56 -5.60
C LEU A 737 -8.50 12.91 -6.30
N ALA A 738 -9.09 13.14 -7.48
CA ALA A 738 -9.02 14.43 -8.15
C ALA A 738 -9.76 15.54 -7.37
N GLU A 739 -10.93 15.25 -6.81
CA GLU A 739 -11.66 16.18 -5.93
C GLU A 739 -10.84 16.54 -4.68
N VAL A 740 -10.26 15.56 -3.99
CA VAL A 740 -9.42 15.80 -2.81
C VAL A 740 -8.17 16.60 -3.17
N ALA A 741 -7.46 16.23 -4.25
CA ALA A 741 -6.29 16.98 -4.71
C ALA A 741 -6.64 18.44 -5.07
N GLN A 742 -7.74 18.64 -5.81
CA GLN A 742 -8.23 19.97 -6.20
C GLN A 742 -8.56 20.86 -4.99
N VAL A 743 -9.12 20.27 -3.93
CA VAL A 743 -9.42 20.96 -2.66
C VAL A 743 -8.16 21.23 -1.84
N HIS A 744 -7.20 20.31 -1.81
CA HIS A 744 -6.06 20.34 -0.89
C HIS A 744 -4.78 21.01 -1.45
N GLN A 745 -4.61 21.14 -2.76
CA GLN A 745 -3.42 21.75 -3.39
C GLN A 745 -3.15 23.22 -3.00
N LYS A 746 -4.16 23.92 -2.44
CA LYS A 746 -3.98 25.26 -1.83
C LYS A 746 -3.19 25.20 -0.52
N TYR A 747 -3.30 24.11 0.24
CA TYR A 747 -2.62 23.91 1.53
C TYR A 747 -1.32 23.10 1.37
N TRP A 748 -1.34 22.05 0.55
CA TRP A 748 -0.24 21.10 0.38
C TRP A 748 0.34 21.18 -1.03
N GLN A 749 1.63 21.48 -1.14
CA GLN A 749 2.31 21.74 -2.40
C GLN A 749 2.59 20.46 -3.19
N CYS A 750 2.75 19.32 -2.51
CA CYS A 750 2.95 17.99 -3.06
C CYS A 750 1.82 17.50 -4.00
N LEU A 751 0.65 18.16 -3.98
CA LEU A 751 -0.53 17.83 -4.80
C LEU A 751 -0.64 18.66 -6.09
N ARG A 752 0.26 19.63 -6.32
CA ARG A 752 0.22 20.55 -7.48
C ARG A 752 0.80 19.90 -8.75
N LEU A 753 0.20 18.79 -9.17
CA LEU A 753 0.68 17.95 -10.28
C LEU A 753 0.44 18.59 -11.66
N THR A 754 -0.52 19.53 -11.77
CA THR A 754 -0.76 20.34 -12.97
C THR A 754 -0.18 21.74 -12.78
N GLY A 755 0.89 22.07 -13.49
CA GLY A 755 1.52 23.39 -13.40
C GLY A 755 0.79 24.46 -14.21
N GLU A 756 0.08 25.37 -13.53
CA GLU A 756 -0.07 26.72 -14.09
C GLU A 756 1.31 27.40 -14.14
N PRO A 757 1.72 28.02 -15.26
CA PRO A 757 2.96 28.74 -15.33
C PRO A 757 2.89 29.99 -14.45
N SER A 758 3.56 29.95 -13.30
CA SER A 758 3.58 31.04 -12.31
C SER A 758 4.36 32.25 -12.81
N PHE A 759 3.79 33.00 -13.75
CA PHE A 759 4.26 34.32 -14.16
C PHE A 759 4.22 35.25 -12.95
N GLY A 760 5.40 35.52 -12.38
CA GLY A 760 5.55 36.41 -11.23
C GLY A 760 4.97 37.79 -11.53
N ARG A 761 4.27 38.38 -10.55
CA ARG A 761 3.63 39.71 -10.67
C ARG A 761 4.67 40.85 -10.71
N GLY A 762 5.36 40.98 -11.83
CA GLY A 762 6.10 42.18 -12.20
C GLY A 762 5.15 43.30 -12.64
N CYS A 763 5.43 44.54 -12.24
CA CYS A 763 4.57 45.68 -12.58
C CYS A 763 4.76 46.13 -14.04
N GLY A 764 3.65 46.28 -14.77
CA GLY A 764 3.65 46.92 -16.10
C GLY A 764 2.45 46.49 -16.93
N GLY A 765 1.40 47.33 -16.98
CA GLY A 765 0.22 47.04 -17.79
C GLY A 765 0.43 47.40 -19.26
N VAL A 766 0.02 46.50 -20.14
CA VAL A 766 -0.32 46.77 -21.55
C VAL A 766 -1.78 46.33 -21.72
N VAL A 767 -2.52 46.99 -22.62
CA VAL A 767 -3.93 46.69 -22.88
C VAL A 767 -4.00 45.80 -24.11
N ASP A 768 -4.56 44.60 -23.96
CA ASP A 768 -4.88 43.73 -25.09
C ASP A 768 -6.07 44.30 -25.86
N THR A 769 -6.02 44.18 -27.19
CA THR A 769 -7.14 44.43 -28.09
C THR A 769 -7.44 43.16 -28.86
N GLU A 770 -8.68 42.68 -28.76
CA GLU A 770 -9.17 41.46 -29.36
C GLU A 770 -9.23 41.59 -30.90
N GLU A 771 -8.64 40.64 -31.63
CA GLU A 771 -9.00 40.32 -33.01
C GLU A 771 -9.15 38.79 -33.11
N GLU A 772 -10.35 38.33 -33.46
CA GLU A 772 -10.68 36.92 -33.71
C GLU A 772 -10.49 36.62 -35.20
N GLU A 773 -9.86 35.49 -35.56
CA GLU A 773 -9.98 34.90 -36.91
C GLU A 773 -10.25 33.40 -36.78
N GLU A 774 -11.18 32.89 -37.60
CA GLU A 774 -11.75 31.55 -37.53
C GLU A 774 -10.91 30.49 -38.28
N GLU A 775 -11.06 29.21 -37.91
CA GLU A 775 -10.45 28.09 -38.63
C GLU A 775 -11.27 27.71 -39.88
N GLU A 776 -10.61 27.55 -41.04
CA GLU A 776 -11.11 26.72 -42.15
C GLU A 776 -10.18 25.53 -42.40
N GLU A 777 -10.69 24.31 -42.25
CA GLU A 777 -10.01 23.10 -42.72
C GLU A 777 -9.93 23.08 -44.25
N THR A 778 -8.81 22.61 -44.80
CA THR A 778 -8.87 21.73 -45.98
C THR A 778 -7.72 20.74 -46.00
N SER A 779 -8.02 19.53 -46.46
CA SER A 779 -7.07 18.42 -46.53
C SER A 779 -6.26 18.42 -47.83
N LEU A 780 -5.12 17.71 -47.83
CA LEU A 780 -4.65 16.91 -48.97
C LEU A 780 -3.48 16.00 -48.58
N GLN A 781 -3.30 14.90 -49.32
CA GLN A 781 -2.17 13.96 -49.21
C GLN A 781 -1.24 14.08 -50.46
N PRO A 782 -0.01 13.53 -50.42
CA PRO A 782 1.14 14.10 -51.14
C PRO A 782 1.31 13.62 -52.59
N ALA A 783 2.14 14.37 -53.34
CA ALA A 783 2.68 13.98 -54.65
C ALA A 783 4.16 14.38 -54.79
N GLU A 784 4.86 13.60 -55.60
CA GLU A 784 6.31 13.37 -55.67
C GLU A 784 7.13 14.39 -56.52
N GLU A 785 8.40 14.01 -56.74
CA GLU A 785 9.36 14.42 -57.79
C GLU A 785 10.42 15.52 -57.55
N GLU A 786 11.57 15.25 -58.15
CA GLU A 786 12.88 15.90 -58.03
C GLU A 786 12.97 17.22 -58.87
N SER A 787 13.95 18.12 -58.70
CA SER A 787 15.35 17.83 -59.01
C SER A 787 16.30 19.05 -58.98
N ALA A 788 17.61 18.75 -59.08
CA ALA A 788 18.65 19.49 -59.81
C ALA A 788 19.25 20.81 -59.27
N LEU A 789 20.35 20.64 -58.51
CA LEU A 789 21.70 21.16 -58.86
C LEU A 789 21.92 22.67 -59.19
N ARG A 790 22.65 23.40 -58.32
CA ARG A 790 24.08 23.80 -58.55
C ARG A 790 24.74 24.72 -57.49
N GLN A 791 25.77 24.19 -56.85
CA GLN A 791 27.10 24.78 -56.55
C GLN A 791 27.29 26.33 -56.48
N ARG A 792 27.89 26.81 -55.37
CA ARG A 792 29.15 27.61 -55.36
C ARG A 792 29.84 27.62 -53.97
N PRO A 793 31.14 27.99 -53.88
CA PRO A 793 32.00 27.82 -52.68
C PRO A 793 32.04 29.09 -51.78
N PRO A 794 32.74 29.09 -50.62
CA PRO A 794 32.66 30.16 -49.62
C PRO A 794 33.65 31.33 -49.84
N GLU A 795 33.40 32.45 -49.16
CA GLU A 795 34.36 33.54 -48.94
C GLU A 795 34.37 33.97 -47.46
N GLU A 796 35.49 34.54 -47.01
CA GLU A 796 35.85 34.78 -45.61
C GLU A 796 35.54 36.22 -45.13
N SER A 797 35.43 36.42 -43.81
CA SER A 797 35.44 37.75 -43.18
C SER A 797 36.03 37.67 -41.74
N PRO A 798 36.57 38.75 -41.15
CA PRO A 798 37.94 38.71 -40.61
C PRO A 798 38.09 38.57 -39.07
N PRO A 799 39.32 38.36 -38.54
CA PRO A 799 39.57 38.06 -37.14
C PRO A 799 39.64 39.30 -36.22
N VAL A 800 39.34 39.10 -34.94
CA VAL A 800 39.60 40.07 -33.86
C VAL A 800 40.89 39.68 -33.12
N VAL A 801 41.77 40.67 -32.89
CA VAL A 801 43.15 40.46 -32.42
C VAL A 801 43.29 40.74 -30.92
N LEU A 802 43.91 39.81 -30.19
CA LEU A 802 44.36 40.00 -28.80
C LEU A 802 45.57 40.95 -28.74
N THR A 803 45.57 41.87 -27.76
CA THR A 803 46.77 42.64 -27.36
C THR A 803 46.93 42.63 -25.82
N ILE A 804 48.14 42.89 -25.33
CA ILE A 804 48.66 42.30 -24.07
C ILE A 804 49.26 43.35 -23.11
N GLY A 805 48.88 43.27 -21.83
CA GLY A 805 49.69 43.73 -20.68
C GLY A 805 49.64 45.23 -20.34
N PRO A 806 50.33 45.67 -19.26
CA PRO A 806 51.42 44.97 -18.55
C PRO A 806 51.41 44.94 -17.00
N LYS A 807 51.66 43.74 -16.43
CA LYS A 807 52.75 43.37 -15.48
C LYS A 807 52.84 43.96 -14.04
N LEU A 808 53.54 43.19 -13.17
CA LEU A 808 54.16 43.48 -11.84
C LEU A 808 53.25 43.28 -10.60
N GLU A 809 53.72 42.75 -9.44
CA GLU A 809 54.79 41.78 -9.12
C GLU A 809 54.53 41.14 -7.72
N GLU A 810 55.52 40.53 -7.04
CA GLU A 810 55.29 39.48 -6.00
C GLU A 810 55.31 39.90 -4.50
N GLN A 811 54.43 39.28 -3.67
CA GLN A 811 54.53 39.02 -2.21
C GLN A 811 54.69 40.23 -1.23
N PRO A 812 54.67 40.06 0.13
CA PRO A 812 54.28 38.94 1.01
C PRO A 812 53.16 39.31 2.05
N PRO A 813 52.73 38.38 2.95
CA PRO A 813 51.90 38.70 4.12
C PRO A 813 52.63 38.54 5.49
N SER A 814 52.61 39.59 6.33
CA SER A 814 52.89 39.65 7.80
C SER A 814 53.33 41.10 8.17
N PRO A 815 53.42 41.52 9.47
CA PRO A 815 53.20 40.80 10.72
C PRO A 815 52.27 41.51 11.75
N THR A 816 51.90 40.78 12.80
CA THR A 816 52.00 41.24 14.21
C THR A 816 52.20 40.01 15.10
N SER A 817 52.92 40.14 16.21
CA SER A 817 53.45 39.02 17.00
C SER A 817 53.70 39.38 18.45
N GLU A 818 53.48 38.43 19.37
CA GLU A 818 54.28 38.13 20.59
C GLU A 818 53.60 36.92 21.27
N GLU A 819 54.26 35.76 21.36
CA GLU A 819 55.02 35.24 22.53
C GLU A 819 54.12 34.54 23.60
N THR A 820 54.55 33.49 24.32
CA THR A 820 55.86 32.81 24.43
C THR A 820 55.70 31.28 24.67
N LEU A 821 56.84 30.57 24.76
CA LEU A 821 57.00 29.17 25.25
C LEU A 821 56.57 29.04 26.73
N GLY A 822 56.24 27.88 27.33
CA GLY A 822 56.22 26.50 26.87
C GLY A 822 57.23 25.58 27.60
N LEU A 823 56.88 24.93 28.73
CA LEU A 823 57.65 23.80 29.31
C LEU A 823 56.91 22.96 30.39
N GLU A 824 56.97 21.61 30.21
CA GLU A 824 57.15 20.49 31.17
C GLU A 824 56.42 20.29 32.54
N SER A 825 56.38 19.00 32.92
CA SER A 825 56.37 18.43 34.30
C SER A 825 55.02 18.28 35.05
N LEU A 826 54.81 17.36 36.00
CA LEU A 826 55.19 15.93 36.20
C LEU A 826 54.46 15.38 37.46
N ARG A 827 53.84 14.19 37.37
CA ARG A 827 53.70 13.13 38.43
C ARG A 827 53.09 13.40 39.84
N LEU A 828 52.24 12.44 40.25
CA LEU A 828 51.84 12.04 41.64
C LEU A 828 51.07 13.09 42.48
N GLY A 829 50.21 12.69 43.44
CA GLY A 829 49.68 11.35 43.69
C GLY A 829 48.80 11.19 44.95
N THR A 830 48.02 10.09 44.96
CA THR A 830 47.79 9.14 46.08
C THR A 830 46.89 9.47 47.29
N HIS A 831 46.14 8.42 47.71
CA HIS A 831 45.46 8.20 49.00
C HIS A 831 44.15 9.00 49.27
N VAL A 832 43.15 8.50 50.03
CA VAL A 832 43.05 7.24 50.82
C VAL A 832 41.63 6.61 50.81
N SER A 833 41.52 5.39 51.35
CA SER A 833 40.37 4.46 51.45
C SER A 833 39.15 4.91 52.30
N GLY A 834 37.98 4.26 52.08
CA GLY A 834 36.93 4.14 53.12
C GLY A 834 35.55 3.60 52.66
N GLU A 835 35.26 2.32 52.92
CA GLU A 835 33.89 1.74 53.02
C GLU A 835 33.39 1.86 54.49
N PRO A 836 32.21 1.34 54.95
CA PRO A 836 31.09 0.69 54.24
C PRO A 836 29.65 1.16 54.68
N GLU A 837 28.64 0.52 54.10
CA GLU A 837 27.28 0.12 54.60
C GLU A 837 26.62 0.79 55.84
N ALA A 838 25.31 1.11 55.72
CA ALA A 838 24.28 0.80 56.73
C ALA A 838 22.81 1.01 56.25
N GLU A 839 22.01 -0.05 56.21
CA GLU A 839 20.55 -0.02 56.47
C GLU A 839 20.30 -0.05 58.01
N PRO A 840 19.11 0.22 58.64
CA PRO A 840 17.83 -0.49 58.35
C PRO A 840 16.46 0.12 58.79
N THR A 841 15.37 -0.63 58.49
CA THR A 841 14.10 -0.86 59.25
C THR A 841 13.08 0.25 59.65
N VAL A 842 11.87 0.15 59.07
CA VAL A 842 10.56 -0.26 59.68
C VAL A 842 10.08 0.28 61.06
N SER A 843 8.93 0.97 61.05
CA SER A 843 7.74 0.81 61.94
C SER A 843 6.56 1.66 61.38
N LYS A 844 5.27 1.31 61.27
CA LYS A 844 4.27 0.41 61.92
C LYS A 844 3.37 1.11 62.97
N GLU A 845 2.14 0.60 63.12
CA GLU A 845 1.08 0.91 64.12
C GLU A 845 0.23 2.18 63.91
N GLU A 846 -1.01 2.28 64.41
CA GLU A 846 -2.19 1.36 64.31
C GLU A 846 -3.48 2.08 64.81
N ASP A 847 -4.62 1.41 64.63
CA ASP A 847 -6.06 1.74 64.83
C ASP A 847 -6.54 2.66 65.98
N HIS A 848 -7.78 3.16 65.83
CA HIS A 848 -8.80 3.14 66.90
C HIS A 848 -10.24 3.30 66.36
N GLU A 849 -11.22 2.59 66.96
CA GLU A 849 -12.63 2.49 66.54
C GLU A 849 -13.66 3.14 67.52
N ASP A 850 -14.94 3.16 67.07
CA ASP A 850 -16.19 3.06 67.87
C ASP A 850 -16.68 4.30 68.66
N PRO A 851 -17.97 4.43 69.08
CA PRO A 851 -19.23 3.77 68.64
C PRO A 851 -20.33 4.74 68.12
N GLY A 852 -21.41 4.20 67.55
CA GLY A 852 -22.63 4.94 67.15
C GLY A 852 -23.87 4.69 68.06
N LEU A 853 -25.04 5.28 67.73
CA LEU A 853 -26.32 5.00 68.44
C LEU A 853 -27.60 5.32 67.64
N LEU A 854 -28.67 4.60 68.00
CA LEU A 854 -30.03 4.41 67.44
C LEU A 854 -30.91 5.63 67.08
N GLY A 855 -31.94 5.39 66.25
CA GLY A 855 -33.16 6.22 66.15
C GLY A 855 -34.26 5.62 65.24
N GLU A 856 -35.46 5.34 65.78
CA GLU A 856 -36.62 4.76 65.05
C GLU A 856 -37.82 5.72 64.93
N ALA A 857 -38.50 5.73 63.77
CA ALA A 857 -39.96 5.96 63.56
C ALA A 857 -40.27 5.84 62.05
N ALA A 858 -41.24 5.10 61.48
CA ALA A 858 -42.60 4.65 61.84
C ALA A 858 -43.74 5.61 61.42
N GLY A 859 -44.65 5.16 60.52
CA GLY A 859 -45.99 5.77 60.36
C GLY A 859 -46.68 5.75 58.97
N GLY A 860 -47.48 4.70 58.68
CA GLY A 860 -48.64 4.75 57.74
C GLY A 860 -48.39 4.60 56.23
N GLY A 861 -49.37 4.16 55.42
CA GLY A 861 -50.65 3.55 55.81
C GLY A 861 -51.77 3.49 54.75
N THR A 862 -52.04 2.28 54.22
CA THR A 862 -53.32 1.81 53.59
C THR A 862 -53.78 2.39 52.22
N PRO A 863 -54.65 1.67 51.45
CA PRO A 863 -54.63 1.68 49.96
C PRO A 863 -56.03 1.77 49.27
N MET A 864 -56.14 1.22 48.03
CA MET A 864 -57.32 1.16 47.12
C MET A 864 -57.65 2.52 46.45
N VAL A 865 -58.29 2.66 45.28
CA VAL A 865 -58.94 1.79 44.26
C VAL A 865 -58.70 2.45 42.87
N GLY A 866 -58.71 1.82 41.69
CA GLY A 866 -58.88 0.41 41.30
C GLY A 866 -60.10 0.18 40.37
N ASP A 867 -59.88 -0.02 39.06
CA ASP A 867 -60.93 -0.28 38.04
C ASP A 867 -60.42 -1.16 36.88
N GLU A 868 -61.29 -2.00 36.30
CA GLU A 868 -61.06 -2.82 35.10
C GLU A 868 -61.90 -2.28 33.93
N PHE A 869 -61.55 -2.58 32.66
CA PHE A 869 -62.54 -3.09 31.69
C PHE A 869 -61.92 -3.71 30.43
N ALA A 870 -62.68 -4.65 29.86
CA ALA A 870 -62.49 -5.39 28.61
C ALA A 870 -61.93 -4.53 27.44
N ALA A 871 -61.01 -5.02 26.59
CA ALA A 871 -60.93 -6.29 25.87
C ALA A 871 -61.89 -6.39 24.66
N GLU A 872 -61.31 -6.26 23.47
CA GLU A 872 -61.83 -6.82 22.22
C GLU A 872 -60.64 -7.23 21.33
N GLY A 873 -60.86 -8.13 20.37
CA GLY A 873 -59.82 -8.55 19.43
C GLY A 873 -60.38 -9.52 18.39
N VAL A 874 -59.73 -9.62 17.23
CA VAL A 874 -59.99 -10.67 16.23
C VAL A 874 -58.79 -10.83 15.29
N SER A 875 -58.76 -11.94 14.55
CA SER A 875 -57.60 -12.48 13.83
C SER A 875 -57.45 -12.03 12.36
N LEU A 876 -56.20 -12.10 11.87
CA LEU A 876 -55.77 -12.64 10.56
C LEU A 876 -56.76 -12.59 9.37
N SER A 877 -56.36 -11.98 8.25
CA SER A 877 -56.10 -12.71 6.99
C SER A 877 -55.59 -11.79 5.87
N VAL A 878 -54.93 -12.39 4.87
CA VAL A 878 -54.44 -11.76 3.63
C VAL A 878 -55.33 -12.17 2.45
N PRO A 879 -55.66 -11.25 1.52
CA PRO A 879 -56.12 -11.61 0.19
C PRO A 879 -55.19 -11.10 -0.94
N SER A 880 -55.02 -11.95 -1.95
CA SER A 880 -54.40 -11.66 -3.25
C SER A 880 -55.48 -11.78 -4.37
N PRO A 881 -55.23 -11.42 -5.64
CA PRO A 881 -56.21 -10.68 -6.43
C PRO A 881 -56.87 -11.45 -7.61
N SER A 882 -58.01 -10.92 -8.11
CA SER A 882 -58.27 -10.81 -9.55
C SER A 882 -59.37 -9.79 -9.87
N ASP A 883 -59.18 -8.99 -10.93
CA ASP A 883 -60.03 -8.91 -12.14
C ASP A 883 -59.70 -7.63 -12.93
N GLY A 884 -60.02 -7.60 -14.24
CA GLY A 884 -59.70 -6.45 -15.09
C GLY A 884 -60.18 -6.60 -16.54
N GLY A 885 -59.66 -5.76 -17.43
CA GLY A 885 -59.84 -5.89 -18.89
C GLY A 885 -60.36 -4.62 -19.59
N GLY A 886 -59.95 -4.46 -20.86
CA GLY A 886 -60.47 -3.44 -21.78
C GLY A 886 -59.56 -2.22 -21.98
N GLY A 887 -59.19 -1.97 -23.24
CA GLY A 887 -58.54 -0.75 -23.71
C GLY A 887 -58.81 -0.56 -25.21
N ASP A 888 -58.49 0.61 -25.77
CA ASP A 888 -58.36 0.83 -27.22
C ASP A 888 -57.47 2.05 -27.53
N HIS A 889 -57.20 2.30 -28.82
CA HIS A 889 -56.07 3.07 -29.36
C HIS A 889 -56.10 4.61 -29.26
N THR A 890 -54.91 5.17 -28.96
CA THR A 890 -54.25 6.39 -29.50
C THR A 890 -55.04 7.65 -29.87
N PRO A 891 -54.47 8.82 -29.52
CA PRO A 891 -54.40 9.97 -30.43
C PRO A 891 -52.96 10.40 -30.78
N ARG A 892 -52.84 11.45 -31.59
CA ARG A 892 -51.69 11.82 -32.44
C ARG A 892 -51.05 13.16 -31.99
N TRP A 893 -49.73 13.28 -32.15
CA TRP A 893 -48.97 14.50 -31.80
C TRP A 893 -49.32 15.72 -32.65
N THR A 894 -49.33 16.91 -32.02
CA THR A 894 -49.18 18.23 -32.64
C THR A 894 -48.29 19.12 -31.75
N SER A 895 -47.57 20.08 -32.33
CA SER A 895 -46.51 20.85 -31.67
C SER A 895 -47.01 22.07 -30.88
N GLY A 896 -46.34 22.39 -29.78
CA GLY A 896 -46.60 23.59 -28.96
C GLY A 896 -45.56 23.80 -27.86
N SER A 897 -45.13 25.06 -27.73
CA SER A 897 -44.08 25.63 -26.86
C SER A 897 -43.93 25.08 -25.43
N SER A 898 -42.68 25.04 -24.94
CA SER A 898 -42.33 24.93 -23.50
C SER A 898 -42.90 26.12 -22.69
N PRO A 899 -43.10 25.95 -21.36
CA PRO A 899 -42.00 26.31 -20.45
C PRO A 899 -41.79 25.37 -19.24
N SER A 900 -40.57 25.41 -18.72
CA SER A 900 -40.08 25.03 -17.38
C SER A 900 -41.03 24.30 -16.39
N GLY A 901 -40.66 23.07 -16.02
CA GLY A 901 -41.17 22.38 -14.82
C GLY A 901 -40.34 21.13 -14.53
N THR A 902 -39.68 21.07 -13.37
CA THR A 902 -38.80 19.95 -12.98
C THR A 902 -39.59 18.69 -12.64
N THR A 903 -39.22 17.56 -13.25
CA THR A 903 -39.69 16.22 -12.88
C THR A 903 -38.53 15.34 -12.43
N PHE A 904 -38.77 14.51 -11.41
CA PHE A 904 -37.82 13.49 -10.96
C PHE A 904 -37.55 12.50 -12.11
N GLN A 905 -36.28 12.29 -12.45
CA GLN A 905 -35.90 11.15 -13.28
C GLN A 905 -35.82 9.89 -12.41
N THR A 906 -36.61 8.87 -12.76
CA THR A 906 -36.43 7.52 -12.25
C THR A 906 -35.06 7.00 -12.69
N VAL A 907 -34.15 6.77 -11.75
CA VAL A 907 -32.81 6.25 -12.05
C VAL A 907 -32.93 4.82 -12.57
N PHE A 908 -32.67 4.62 -13.85
CA PHE A 908 -32.49 3.28 -14.43
C PHE A 908 -31.13 2.74 -14.02
N TYR A 909 -31.11 1.71 -13.17
CA TYR A 909 -29.89 0.98 -12.83
C TYR A 909 -29.39 0.17 -14.03
N ALA A 910 -28.53 0.77 -14.85
CA ALA A 910 -27.83 0.08 -15.92
C ALA A 910 -26.77 -0.87 -15.33
N VAL A 911 -26.97 -2.18 -15.48
CA VAL A 911 -26.00 -3.19 -15.06
C VAL A 911 -24.97 -3.39 -16.16
N THR A 912 -23.91 -2.59 -16.14
CA THR A 912 -22.78 -2.73 -17.08
C THR A 912 -22.00 -4.02 -16.79
N PRO A 913 -21.92 -4.98 -17.74
CA PRO A 913 -21.12 -6.19 -17.56
C PRO A 913 -19.63 -5.87 -17.62
N LEU A 914 -18.81 -6.66 -16.92
CA LEU A 914 -17.36 -6.60 -17.03
C LEU A 914 -16.92 -6.98 -18.45
N ALA A 915 -16.07 -6.17 -19.07
CA ALA A 915 -15.51 -6.47 -20.40
C ALA A 915 -14.62 -7.74 -20.39
N TRP A 916 -14.04 -8.08 -19.24
CA TRP A 916 -13.19 -9.27 -19.06
C TRP A 916 -13.21 -9.72 -17.58
N CYS A 917 -12.91 -10.99 -17.32
CA CYS A 917 -12.52 -11.48 -16.00
C CYS A 917 -11.59 -12.71 -16.13
N PRO A 918 -10.70 -13.01 -15.16
CA PRO A 918 -9.73 -14.10 -15.29
C PRO A 918 -10.41 -15.47 -15.47
N HIS A 919 -11.57 -15.64 -14.84
CA HIS A 919 -12.39 -16.84 -14.92
C HIS A 919 -12.85 -17.20 -16.36
N LEU A 920 -12.76 -16.28 -17.32
CA LEU A 920 -12.95 -16.59 -18.74
C LEU A 920 -12.01 -17.68 -19.26
N MET A 921 -10.83 -17.89 -18.67
CA MET A 921 -9.94 -19.01 -19.04
C MET A 921 -10.51 -20.40 -18.69
N THR A 922 -11.61 -20.46 -17.93
CA THR A 922 -12.34 -21.71 -17.64
C THR A 922 -13.45 -22.01 -18.66
N VAL A 923 -13.75 -21.08 -19.57
CA VAL A 923 -14.67 -21.29 -20.70
C VAL A 923 -13.99 -22.23 -21.69
N ARG A 924 -14.72 -23.24 -22.15
CA ARG A 924 -14.25 -24.18 -23.19
C ARG A 924 -14.87 -23.85 -24.55
N SER A 925 -14.33 -24.44 -25.61
CA SER A 925 -14.93 -24.42 -26.95
C SER A 925 -16.25 -25.20 -26.96
N VAL A 926 -17.24 -24.67 -27.67
CA VAL A 926 -18.58 -25.28 -27.78
C VAL A 926 -18.51 -26.72 -28.32
N PRO A 927 -19.27 -27.69 -27.77
CA PRO A 927 -19.26 -29.07 -28.28
C PRO A 927 -19.72 -29.17 -29.74
N GLU A 928 -19.19 -30.17 -30.49
CA GLU A 928 -19.55 -30.41 -31.90
C GLU A 928 -21.06 -30.63 -32.14
N GLY A 929 -21.80 -31.05 -31.12
CA GLY A 929 -23.27 -31.19 -31.15
C GLY A 929 -24.05 -29.87 -30.95
N GLY A 930 -23.35 -28.74 -30.79
CA GLY A 930 -23.94 -27.45 -30.46
C GLY A 930 -24.42 -27.33 -29.00
N LEU A 931 -25.29 -26.35 -28.76
CA LEU A 931 -25.98 -26.13 -27.48
C LEU A 931 -27.49 -26.29 -27.69
N ASP A 932 -28.19 -26.79 -26.67
CA ASP A 932 -29.65 -26.86 -26.63
C ASP A 932 -30.16 -25.95 -25.51
N ALA A 933 -30.69 -24.79 -25.91
CA ALA A 933 -31.23 -23.77 -25.01
C ALA A 933 -32.57 -24.18 -24.35
N THR A 934 -33.16 -25.30 -24.73
CA THR A 934 -34.43 -25.81 -24.18
C THR A 934 -34.25 -26.78 -23.01
N GLN A 935 -33.00 -27.22 -22.74
CA GLN A 935 -32.70 -28.23 -21.73
C GLN A 935 -33.23 -27.88 -20.33
N ALA A 936 -33.76 -28.90 -19.66
CA ALA A 936 -34.16 -28.82 -18.27
C ALA A 936 -32.94 -28.84 -17.33
N CYS A 937 -33.10 -28.30 -16.12
CA CYS A 937 -32.15 -28.46 -15.02
C CYS A 937 -31.96 -29.96 -14.74
N GLN A 938 -30.72 -30.44 -14.75
CA GLN A 938 -30.43 -31.88 -14.65
C GLN A 938 -30.86 -32.49 -13.29
N ASP A 939 -30.83 -31.70 -12.22
CA ASP A 939 -31.18 -32.16 -10.87
C ASP A 939 -32.70 -32.16 -10.57
N CYS A 940 -33.46 -31.15 -11.04
CA CYS A 940 -34.88 -30.99 -10.67
C CYS A 940 -35.88 -30.90 -11.84
N GLY A 941 -35.42 -30.98 -13.10
CA GLY A 941 -36.29 -31.06 -14.27
C GLY A 941 -37.08 -29.79 -14.62
N THR A 942 -36.79 -28.64 -13.99
CA THR A 942 -37.40 -27.37 -14.37
C THR A 942 -36.83 -26.82 -15.68
N HIS A 943 -37.65 -26.08 -16.44
CA HIS A 943 -37.24 -25.30 -17.61
C HIS A 943 -37.16 -23.79 -17.32
N MET A 944 -37.37 -23.36 -16.07
CA MET A 944 -37.37 -21.95 -15.66
C MET A 944 -35.99 -21.50 -15.18
N GLU A 945 -35.53 -20.33 -15.67
CA GLU A 945 -34.23 -19.72 -15.37
C GLU A 945 -33.06 -20.74 -15.38
N ASN A 946 -32.94 -21.54 -16.44
CA ASN A 946 -31.81 -22.44 -16.60
C ASN A 946 -30.57 -21.71 -17.11
N TRP A 947 -29.44 -22.13 -16.56
CA TRP A 947 -28.09 -21.66 -16.89
C TRP A 947 -27.27 -22.84 -17.38
N LEU A 948 -26.31 -22.56 -18.25
CA LEU A 948 -25.32 -23.49 -18.79
C LEU A 948 -23.96 -23.21 -18.17
N CYS A 949 -23.30 -24.21 -17.61
CA CYS A 949 -21.91 -24.10 -17.16
C CYS A 949 -20.95 -24.10 -18.35
N LEU A 950 -20.21 -23.01 -18.57
CA LEU A 950 -19.31 -22.88 -19.73
C LEU A 950 -18.00 -23.68 -19.61
N SER A 951 -17.76 -24.33 -18.48
CA SER A 951 -16.62 -25.21 -18.25
C SER A 951 -16.91 -26.71 -18.46
N CYS A 952 -18.18 -27.14 -18.38
CA CYS A 952 -18.55 -28.55 -18.48
C CYS A 952 -19.91 -28.84 -19.17
N TYR A 953 -20.61 -27.82 -19.65
CA TYR A 953 -21.90 -27.89 -20.36
C TYR A 953 -23.04 -28.61 -19.62
N GLN A 954 -22.99 -28.66 -18.28
CA GLN A 954 -24.15 -29.02 -17.47
C GLN A 954 -25.15 -27.87 -17.41
N VAL A 955 -26.44 -28.20 -17.40
CA VAL A 955 -27.54 -27.23 -17.35
C VAL A 955 -28.28 -27.36 -16.03
N HIS A 956 -28.35 -26.26 -15.27
CA HIS A 956 -28.92 -26.20 -13.93
C HIS A 956 -29.72 -24.92 -13.71
N CYS A 957 -30.70 -24.95 -12.81
CA CYS A 957 -31.56 -23.79 -12.55
C CYS A 957 -30.87 -22.72 -11.69
N GLY A 958 -31.29 -21.48 -11.91
CA GLY A 958 -30.72 -20.28 -11.30
C GLY A 958 -30.93 -20.15 -9.79
N ARG A 959 -30.23 -19.16 -9.22
CA ARG A 959 -30.20 -18.84 -7.78
C ARG A 959 -31.59 -18.66 -7.17
N TYR A 960 -32.57 -18.16 -7.93
CA TYR A 960 -33.93 -17.87 -7.44
C TYR A 960 -34.95 -19.01 -7.64
N ILE A 961 -34.55 -20.12 -8.27
CA ILE A 961 -35.43 -21.28 -8.51
C ILE A 961 -35.22 -22.38 -7.47
N GLN A 962 -34.07 -23.06 -7.53
CA GLN A 962 -33.57 -24.00 -6.49
C GLN A 962 -32.05 -23.90 -6.31
N ALA A 963 -31.39 -22.94 -6.97
CA ALA A 963 -29.95 -22.67 -6.86
C ALA A 963 -29.01 -23.84 -7.24
N HIS A 964 -29.46 -24.85 -8.01
CA HIS A 964 -28.59 -25.95 -8.43
C HIS A 964 -27.36 -25.49 -9.23
N MET A 965 -27.44 -24.39 -9.99
CA MET A 965 -26.24 -23.85 -10.66
C MET A 965 -25.23 -23.21 -9.67
N LEU A 966 -25.71 -22.66 -8.55
CA LEU A 966 -24.82 -22.18 -7.48
C LEU A 966 -24.18 -23.36 -6.74
N GLN A 967 -24.97 -24.39 -6.41
CA GLN A 967 -24.47 -25.63 -5.81
C GLN A 967 -23.46 -26.35 -6.72
N HIS A 968 -23.71 -26.34 -8.04
CA HIS A 968 -22.76 -26.84 -9.04
C HIS A 968 -21.45 -26.04 -9.02
N HIS A 969 -21.51 -24.71 -8.98
CA HIS A 969 -20.32 -23.86 -8.82
C HIS A 969 -19.56 -24.19 -7.54
N GLU A 970 -20.25 -24.26 -6.39
CA GLU A 970 -19.67 -24.57 -5.08
C GLU A 970 -19.02 -25.97 -5.03
N ALA A 971 -19.62 -26.97 -5.70
CA ALA A 971 -19.14 -28.35 -5.70
C ALA A 971 -18.07 -28.67 -6.77
N SER A 972 -17.93 -27.85 -7.81
CA SER A 972 -17.01 -28.10 -8.94
C SER A 972 -15.97 -27.01 -9.19
N GLY A 973 -16.09 -25.87 -8.51
CA GLY A 973 -15.28 -24.67 -8.74
C GLY A 973 -15.60 -23.92 -10.03
N HIS A 974 -16.40 -24.47 -10.95
CA HIS A 974 -16.66 -23.88 -12.27
C HIS A 974 -17.31 -22.48 -12.16
N PRO A 975 -16.63 -21.39 -12.57
CA PRO A 975 -17.02 -20.04 -12.18
C PRO A 975 -17.91 -19.29 -13.17
N VAL A 976 -17.94 -19.65 -14.46
CA VAL A 976 -18.64 -18.88 -15.53
C VAL A 976 -19.85 -19.65 -16.07
N VAL A 977 -21.00 -19.00 -16.11
CA VAL A 977 -22.29 -19.58 -16.54
C VAL A 977 -23.04 -18.66 -17.50
N LEU A 978 -23.68 -19.24 -18.53
CA LEU A 978 -24.51 -18.56 -19.52
C LEU A 978 -26.00 -18.80 -19.21
N SER A 979 -26.78 -17.74 -19.05
CA SER A 979 -28.24 -17.82 -18.89
C SER A 979 -28.92 -18.18 -20.21
N TYR A 980 -29.74 -19.24 -20.23
CA TYR A 980 -30.62 -19.49 -21.38
C TYR A 980 -31.86 -18.59 -21.39
N ALA A 981 -32.16 -17.88 -20.30
CA ALA A 981 -33.31 -16.97 -20.21
C ALA A 981 -33.11 -15.69 -21.05
N ASP A 982 -31.91 -15.10 -21.01
CA ASP A 982 -31.59 -13.78 -21.59
C ASP A 982 -30.21 -13.71 -22.28
N LEU A 983 -29.44 -14.80 -22.31
CA LEU A 983 -28.07 -14.87 -22.87
C LEU A 983 -27.05 -13.96 -22.18
N SER A 984 -27.37 -13.48 -20.97
CA SER A 984 -26.40 -12.89 -20.06
C SER A 984 -25.40 -13.96 -19.58
N VAL A 985 -24.16 -13.56 -19.32
CA VAL A 985 -23.14 -14.44 -18.73
C VAL A 985 -22.79 -13.90 -17.36
N TRP A 986 -22.83 -14.76 -16.36
CA TRP A 986 -22.51 -14.45 -14.97
C TRP A 986 -21.26 -15.19 -14.53
N CYS A 987 -20.42 -14.54 -13.74
CA CYS A 987 -19.30 -15.16 -13.06
C CYS A 987 -19.55 -15.18 -11.55
N TYR A 988 -19.72 -16.36 -10.95
CA TYR A 988 -19.96 -16.49 -9.51
C TYR A 988 -18.75 -16.04 -8.68
N ALA A 989 -17.53 -16.35 -9.11
CA ALA A 989 -16.32 -15.93 -8.42
C ALA A 989 -16.09 -14.39 -8.46
N CYS A 990 -16.61 -13.69 -9.47
CA CYS A 990 -16.60 -12.21 -9.53
C CYS A 990 -17.89 -11.55 -8.99
N GLN A 991 -18.95 -12.33 -8.72
CA GLN A 991 -20.33 -11.87 -8.48
C GLN A 991 -20.78 -10.75 -9.45
N ALA A 992 -20.50 -10.93 -10.75
CA ALA A 992 -20.77 -9.93 -11.78
C ALA A 992 -21.16 -10.57 -13.12
N TYR A 993 -21.90 -9.81 -13.94
CA TYR A 993 -22.09 -10.14 -15.35
C TYR A 993 -20.82 -9.85 -16.16
N VAL A 994 -20.61 -10.60 -17.25
CA VAL A 994 -19.40 -10.54 -18.08
C VAL A 994 -19.77 -10.52 -19.57
N ASN A 995 -19.04 -9.77 -20.38
CA ASN A 995 -19.20 -9.71 -21.83
C ASN A 995 -17.84 -9.52 -22.53
N HIS A 996 -17.31 -10.59 -23.12
CA HIS A 996 -16.00 -10.66 -23.77
C HIS A 996 -16.10 -11.49 -25.06
N GLU A 997 -15.21 -11.26 -26.03
CA GLU A 997 -15.16 -11.97 -27.32
C GLU A 997 -15.16 -13.50 -27.22
N VAL A 998 -14.47 -14.06 -26.20
CA VAL A 998 -14.42 -15.52 -25.95
C VAL A 998 -15.78 -16.14 -25.61
N LEU A 999 -16.76 -15.30 -25.22
CA LEU A 999 -18.14 -15.74 -24.96
C LEU A 999 -19.00 -15.75 -26.24
N THR A 1000 -18.54 -15.14 -27.34
CA THR A 1000 -19.32 -14.97 -28.57
C THR A 1000 -19.67 -16.30 -29.23
N GLU A 1001 -18.78 -17.31 -29.23
CA GLU A 1001 -19.08 -18.65 -29.78
C GLU A 1001 -20.26 -19.31 -29.04
N ALA A 1002 -20.20 -19.34 -27.71
CA ALA A 1002 -21.24 -19.91 -26.85
C ALA A 1002 -22.54 -19.10 -26.90
N LYS A 1003 -22.46 -17.76 -26.90
CA LYS A 1003 -23.63 -16.87 -27.05
C LYS A 1003 -24.30 -17.06 -28.41
N ASN A 1004 -23.55 -17.08 -29.52
CA ASN A 1004 -24.10 -17.26 -30.85
C ASN A 1004 -24.75 -18.64 -31.01
N THR A 1005 -24.14 -19.69 -30.47
CA THR A 1005 -24.73 -21.04 -30.55
C THR A 1005 -25.99 -21.15 -29.69
N ALA A 1006 -26.00 -20.57 -28.49
CA ALA A 1006 -27.21 -20.52 -27.64
C ALA A 1006 -28.32 -19.62 -28.23
N TYR A 1007 -27.96 -18.52 -28.91
CA TYR A 1007 -28.89 -17.67 -29.66
C TYR A 1007 -29.52 -18.44 -30.83
N LEU A 1008 -28.70 -19.07 -31.68
CA LEU A 1008 -29.14 -19.89 -32.81
C LEU A 1008 -30.04 -21.05 -32.37
N SER A 1009 -29.68 -21.71 -31.27
CA SER A 1009 -30.47 -22.78 -30.63
C SER A 1009 -31.85 -22.31 -30.16
N LYS A 1010 -31.95 -21.06 -29.68
CA LYS A 1010 -33.15 -20.47 -29.09
C LYS A 1010 -34.08 -19.78 -30.09
N PHE A 1011 -33.52 -19.17 -31.13
CA PHE A 1011 -34.24 -18.31 -32.08
C PHE A 1011 -34.24 -18.81 -33.53
N GLY A 1012 -33.32 -19.70 -33.91
CA GLY A 1012 -33.23 -20.28 -35.27
C GLY A 1012 -32.53 -19.38 -36.30
N GLU A 1013 -31.92 -18.28 -35.88
CA GLU A 1013 -31.16 -17.33 -36.70
C GLU A 1013 -29.83 -16.94 -36.01
N GLU A 1014 -28.94 -16.26 -36.71
CA GLU A 1014 -27.65 -15.80 -36.15
C GLU A 1014 -27.82 -14.52 -35.30
N MET A 1015 -26.95 -14.32 -34.31
CA MET A 1015 -27.06 -13.17 -33.39
C MET A 1015 -26.70 -11.86 -34.11
N PRO A 1016 -27.58 -10.84 -34.11
CA PRO A 1016 -27.29 -9.56 -34.79
C PRO A 1016 -26.11 -8.81 -34.16
N GLY A 1017 -25.26 -8.23 -35.02
CA GLY A 1017 -24.19 -7.30 -34.61
C GLY A 1017 -22.81 -7.91 -34.35
N VAL A 1018 -22.52 -9.10 -34.90
CA VAL A 1018 -21.17 -9.72 -34.84
C VAL A 1018 -20.49 -9.64 -36.20
N LEU A 1019 -19.62 -8.64 -36.37
CA LEU A 1019 -18.61 -8.50 -37.45
C LEU A 1019 -17.35 -7.86 -36.85
#